data_AF-A0A1Y1Q805-F1
#
_entry.id   AF-A0A1Y1Q805-F1
#
_cell.length_a   1.000
_cell.length_b   1.000
_cell.length_c   1.000
_cell.angle_alpha   90.00
_cell.angle_beta   90.00
_cell.angle_gamma   90.00
#
_symmetry.space_group_name_H-M   'P 1'
#
loop_
_entity.id
_entity.type
_entity.pdbx_description
1 polymer ?
#
loop_
_entity_poly.entity_id
_entity_poly.type
_entity_poly.pdbx_seq_one_letter_code
_entity_poly.pdbx_strand_id
1 'polypeptide(L)'
;MGVSKQRLLEWNPSSETNRDSPNLSAAYRAMWIAPFIAVGAGLYLVLVRPEALLVAAPILLLWWLSPAIIWWVSEPLARRTSKLTPDQTVFLRKTARKTWAYFENLVAVQDNWLPPDNYQVYRDVGVAHRTSPTNMGMALLANLSAYDFGYLPLGGLIERTANTLRTMERLERYHGHFYNWYDTQSLQPLLPMYVSTVDSGNLGGHLLTLQPGLLALPDQPILAVRWLEGLQDTFGVALENTQGMTPHQLIPLQTALDVATKDRPVTLAAVKHCLEHLMVLAVDGESLAGQAPTEDWGHVLVRQCRAHLDDLRWLVPDGEGDNLESIPTLRELLLIPASSRRAQERITALEQLALQASELACMQYDFLYDKPRRLFAIGYNVTERHRDASYYDLLASEARLCNFVTIAQEQVPQESWFALGRLLITTDGEPTLLSWSGSMFEYLMPLLVMPTYTNTLIDQTYHAVVQRQIAYGKQRNVPWGTSESGYNTVDGHLNYQYRAFGVPGLGLKRGLAEDLVIAPYASALALMVDPEAACHNLQRLAADGVVGKFGFYEAVDYTPSRQRRGEARVVIQSFMAHHQGMSLLALAYLLLDRPMQRRFAANPQFQATLLLLQERIPKATAFYTQAAEVAEVLLASSEPQIPIRVLTNPNTLIPEVQLLSNGHYHVMVTNAGGGYSRCKDFAVTRWQEDSTRDHWGTVCYIRDVASGEFWSTAHQPTLTPADHYEAIFSEGRAEFRRRDHDFDTHIDIVVSPEDDIELRRVRITNDSPLRRTIEVTSYAEVVLASPASDTLHPAFSKLFVQTEIIDPLQAILCTRRPRAIHEHSPWMFHLMAVHEGDSSGISYETDRAQFIGRGNTLVAPHAMTATDHLSNSVGAVLDPIVAIRHRITLEPEASVTLDMVIGIADTREASLQLVEKYRDRRLADRVFDLAWTHSQVVLRQLNASEAEA
;
A
#
# COMPACT_ATOMS: atom_id res chain seq x y z
N MET A 1 -50.13 26.99 29.70
CA MET A 1 -48.95 26.29 29.16
C MET A 1 -48.20 25.66 30.33
N GLY A 2 -48.42 24.36 30.57
CA GLY A 2 -47.64 23.62 31.57
C GLY A 2 -46.31 23.21 30.93
N VAL A 3 -45.19 23.69 31.47
CA VAL A 3 -43.86 23.20 31.11
C VAL A 3 -43.78 21.76 31.63
N SER A 4 -43.65 20.77 30.75
CA SER A 4 -43.87 19.35 31.06
C SER A 4 -42.87 18.77 32.09
N LYS A 5 -41.80 19.49 32.45
CA LYS A 5 -40.67 19.05 33.30
C LYS A 5 -40.05 17.70 32.92
N GLN A 6 -40.50 17.08 31.84
CA GLN A 6 -39.80 15.99 31.18
C GLN A 6 -38.63 16.65 30.47
N ARG A 7 -37.43 16.22 30.82
CA ARG A 7 -36.18 16.72 30.28
C ARG A 7 -36.00 16.26 28.81
N LEU A 8 -36.95 16.63 27.95
CA LEU A 8 -37.07 16.20 26.54
C LEU A 8 -35.94 16.73 25.64
N LEU A 9 -34.99 17.48 26.20
CA LEU A 9 -33.78 17.98 25.55
C LEU A 9 -32.50 17.46 26.22
N GLU A 10 -32.58 16.56 27.20
CA GLU A 10 -31.40 15.78 27.60
C GLU A 10 -31.11 14.76 26.51
N TRP A 11 -29.93 14.88 25.92
CA TRP A 11 -29.36 13.95 24.98
C TRP A 11 -29.21 12.60 25.70
N ASN A 12 -30.17 11.69 25.54
CA ASN A 12 -30.01 10.33 26.04
C ASN A 12 -29.00 9.62 25.14
N PRO A 13 -27.81 9.23 25.65
CA PRO A 13 -26.84 8.50 24.85
C PRO A 13 -27.48 7.18 24.39
N SER A 14 -27.22 6.79 23.15
CA SER A 14 -27.79 5.58 22.52
C SER A 14 -27.59 4.30 23.35
N SER A 15 -26.63 4.30 24.28
CA SER A 15 -26.35 3.23 25.24
C SER A 15 -27.43 3.01 26.32
N GLU A 16 -28.17 4.04 26.76
CA GLU A 16 -29.30 3.83 27.69
C GLU A 16 -30.50 3.19 26.98
N THR A 17 -30.68 3.48 25.68
CA THR A 17 -31.72 2.86 24.85
C THR A 17 -31.39 1.42 24.44
N ASN A 18 -30.10 1.03 24.44
CA ASN A 18 -29.66 -0.30 24.01
C ASN A 18 -29.70 -1.36 25.12
N ARG A 19 -29.84 -0.97 26.39
CA ARG A 19 -29.97 -1.93 27.50
C ARG A 19 -31.32 -2.65 27.53
N ASP A 20 -32.34 -2.04 26.92
CA ASP A 20 -33.62 -2.67 26.67
C ASP A 20 -33.93 -2.54 25.18
N SER A 21 -33.55 -3.55 24.37
CA SER A 21 -34.23 -3.72 23.07
C SER A 21 -35.72 -3.70 23.37
N PRO A 22 -36.51 -2.72 22.86
CA PRO A 22 -37.86 -2.53 23.33
C PRO A 22 -38.60 -3.82 23.04
N ASN A 23 -38.95 -4.59 24.06
CA ASN A 23 -39.83 -5.71 23.84
C ASN A 23 -41.18 -5.16 23.35
N LEU A 24 -41.96 -5.95 22.64
CA LEU A 24 -43.24 -5.50 22.07
C LEU A 24 -44.10 -4.77 23.13
N SER A 25 -44.08 -5.25 24.38
CA SER A 25 -44.80 -4.62 25.51
C SER A 25 -44.30 -3.22 25.88
N ALA A 26 -43.01 -2.94 25.73
CA ALA A 26 -42.41 -1.63 25.98
C ALA A 26 -42.81 -0.64 24.88
N ALA A 27 -42.83 -1.07 23.61
CA ALA A 27 -43.30 -0.25 22.49
C ALA A 27 -44.78 0.14 22.67
N TYR A 28 -45.65 -0.81 23.05
CA TYR A 28 -47.06 -0.51 23.34
C TYR A 28 -47.25 0.39 24.57
N ARG A 29 -46.39 0.29 25.59
CA ARG A 29 -46.41 1.21 26.75
C ARG A 29 -45.97 2.63 26.39
N ALA A 30 -44.96 2.78 25.55
CA ALA A 30 -44.47 4.08 25.11
C ALA A 30 -45.46 4.79 24.17
N MET A 31 -46.15 4.04 23.32
CA MET A 31 -47.04 4.57 22.26
C MET A 31 -48.53 4.33 22.52
N TRP A 32 -48.95 4.07 23.76
CA TRP A 32 -50.31 3.65 24.11
C TRP A 32 -51.43 4.58 23.60
N ILE A 33 -51.12 5.87 23.41
CA ILE A 33 -52.04 6.90 22.92
C ILE A 33 -52.59 6.55 21.53
N ALA A 34 -51.76 6.04 20.61
CA ALA A 34 -52.18 5.74 19.24
C ALA A 34 -53.20 4.58 19.17
N PRO A 35 -52.96 3.41 19.80
CA PRO A 35 -53.97 2.36 19.95
C PRO A 35 -55.23 2.83 20.70
N PHE A 36 -55.08 3.66 21.74
CA PHE A 36 -56.22 4.17 22.51
C PHE A 36 -57.13 5.08 21.66
N ILE A 37 -56.55 6.02 20.91
CA ILE A 37 -57.29 6.88 19.98
C ILE A 37 -57.92 6.05 18.86
N ALA A 38 -57.20 5.05 18.32
CA ALA A 38 -57.74 4.17 17.29
C ALA A 38 -58.98 3.40 17.76
N VAL A 39 -58.95 2.83 18.97
CA VAL A 39 -60.09 2.14 19.58
C VAL A 39 -61.23 3.12 19.89
N GLY A 40 -60.92 4.28 20.47
CA GLY A 40 -61.93 5.30 20.80
C GLY A 40 -62.64 5.87 19.56
N ALA A 41 -61.88 6.19 18.51
CA ALA A 41 -62.42 6.65 17.23
C ALA A 41 -63.23 5.54 16.53
N GLY A 42 -62.76 4.29 16.59
CA GLY A 42 -63.50 3.13 16.08
C GLY A 42 -64.85 2.95 16.77
N LEU A 43 -64.87 2.98 18.11
CA LEU A 43 -66.10 2.90 18.91
C LEU A 43 -67.07 4.05 18.62
N TYR A 44 -66.56 5.27 18.49
CA TYR A 44 -67.37 6.44 18.11
C TYR A 44 -68.00 6.26 16.73
N LEU A 45 -67.22 5.80 15.73
CA LEU A 45 -67.72 5.58 14.37
C LEU A 45 -68.77 4.46 14.32
N VAL A 46 -68.58 3.37 15.09
CA VAL A 46 -69.57 2.29 15.22
C VAL A 46 -70.90 2.81 15.77
N LEU A 47 -70.88 3.73 16.75
CA LEU A 47 -72.08 4.26 17.40
C LEU A 47 -72.77 5.39 16.61
N VAL A 48 -72.02 6.21 15.87
CA VAL A 48 -72.54 7.44 15.25
C VAL A 48 -72.68 7.34 13.73
N ARG A 49 -71.73 6.68 13.03
CA ARG A 49 -71.70 6.56 11.56
C ARG A 49 -71.03 5.25 11.09
N PRO A 50 -71.73 4.10 11.17
CA PRO A 50 -71.15 2.80 10.85
C PRO A 50 -70.67 2.68 9.39
N GLU A 51 -71.29 3.40 8.45
CA GLU A 51 -70.89 3.41 7.04
C GLU A 51 -69.48 3.99 6.82
N ALA A 52 -69.06 4.95 7.64
CA ALA A 52 -67.74 5.56 7.56
C ALA A 52 -66.62 4.63 8.07
N LEU A 53 -66.96 3.57 8.80
CA LEU A 53 -66.00 2.61 9.35
C LEU A 53 -65.26 1.87 8.24
N LEU A 54 -65.91 1.56 7.11
CA LEU A 54 -65.27 0.88 5.98
C LEU A 54 -64.10 1.69 5.40
N VAL A 55 -64.21 3.02 5.38
CA VAL A 55 -63.16 3.92 4.87
C VAL A 55 -62.10 4.19 5.94
N ALA A 56 -62.49 4.30 7.21
CA ALA A 56 -61.58 4.62 8.31
C ALA A 56 -60.80 3.39 8.83
N ALA A 57 -61.31 2.17 8.64
CA ALA A 57 -60.73 0.95 9.20
C ALA A 57 -59.25 0.73 8.85
N PRO A 58 -58.76 0.93 7.60
CA PRO A 58 -57.34 0.78 7.29
C PRO A 58 -56.44 1.74 8.09
N ILE A 59 -56.87 2.98 8.31
CA ILE A 59 -56.12 3.99 9.06
C ILE A 59 -56.12 3.66 10.56
N LEU A 60 -57.28 3.27 11.10
CA LEU A 60 -57.39 2.87 12.50
C LEU A 60 -56.59 1.60 12.81
N LEU A 61 -56.55 0.65 11.87
CA LEU A 61 -55.72 -0.54 11.97
C LEU A 61 -54.23 -0.17 11.98
N LEU A 62 -53.79 0.73 11.10
CA LEU A 62 -52.41 1.23 11.08
C LEU A 62 -52.02 1.97 12.38
N TRP A 63 -52.92 2.78 12.94
CA TRP A 63 -52.71 3.43 14.24
C TRP A 63 -52.68 2.46 15.42
N TRP A 64 -53.48 1.40 15.37
CA TRP A 64 -53.44 0.35 16.37
C TRP A 64 -52.16 -0.50 16.27
N LEU A 65 -51.72 -0.80 15.03
CA LEU A 65 -50.49 -1.56 14.75
C LEU A 65 -49.21 -0.73 14.83
N SER A 66 -49.29 0.60 14.92
CA SER A 66 -48.08 1.45 14.88
C SER A 66 -47.01 1.09 15.91
N PRO A 67 -47.33 0.69 17.17
CA PRO A 67 -46.30 0.25 18.11
C PRO A 67 -45.62 -1.05 17.69
N ALA A 68 -46.37 -1.99 17.08
CA ALA A 68 -45.81 -3.24 16.56
C ALA A 68 -44.94 -3.00 15.31
N ILE A 69 -45.34 -2.08 14.44
CA ILE A 69 -44.56 -1.68 13.26
C ILE A 69 -43.25 -1.01 13.69
N ILE A 70 -43.30 -0.07 14.65
CA ILE A 70 -42.09 0.59 15.16
C ILE A 70 -41.18 -0.43 15.86
N TRP A 71 -41.73 -1.33 16.67
CA TRP A 71 -40.96 -2.42 17.27
C TRP A 71 -40.23 -3.24 16.21
N TRP A 72 -40.95 -3.71 15.19
CA TRP A 72 -40.41 -4.52 14.11
C TRP A 72 -39.32 -3.79 13.30
N VAL A 73 -39.52 -2.50 12.98
CA VAL A 73 -38.52 -1.68 12.28
C VAL A 73 -37.31 -1.34 13.16
N SER A 74 -37.47 -1.36 14.49
CA SER A 74 -36.40 -1.09 15.45
C SER A 74 -35.60 -2.34 15.82
N GLU A 75 -36.01 -3.53 15.38
CA GLU A 75 -35.23 -4.74 15.63
C GLU A 75 -33.86 -4.63 14.94
N PRO A 76 -32.76 -4.95 15.64
CA PRO A 76 -31.45 -5.00 15.02
C PRO A 76 -31.47 -5.98 13.85
N LEU A 77 -30.92 -5.57 12.70
CA LEU A 77 -30.77 -6.48 11.55
C LEU A 77 -30.01 -7.73 11.99
N ALA A 78 -30.67 -8.88 11.90
CA ALA A 78 -30.07 -10.16 12.24
C ALA A 78 -28.89 -10.43 11.30
N ARG A 79 -27.70 -10.56 11.89
CA ARG A 79 -26.47 -10.80 11.13
C ARG A 79 -26.45 -12.24 10.62
N ARG A 80 -25.96 -12.42 9.39
CA ARG A 80 -25.76 -13.75 8.81
C ARG A 80 -24.74 -14.54 9.65
N THR A 81 -25.14 -15.70 10.15
CA THR A 81 -24.24 -16.67 10.79
C THR A 81 -23.53 -17.50 9.71
N SER A 82 -22.25 -17.77 9.90
CA SER A 82 -21.47 -18.64 9.00
C SER A 82 -22.00 -20.08 9.04
N LYS A 83 -21.91 -20.78 7.90
CA LYS A 83 -22.33 -22.19 7.76
C LYS A 83 -21.11 -23.08 7.51
N LEU A 84 -20.18 -23.12 8.44
CA LEU A 84 -19.02 -24.00 8.37
C LEU A 84 -19.35 -25.41 8.88
N THR A 85 -18.73 -26.43 8.27
CA THR A 85 -18.79 -27.79 8.81
C THR A 85 -17.95 -27.91 10.10
N PRO A 86 -18.19 -28.92 10.95
CA PRO A 86 -17.35 -29.18 12.12
C PRO A 86 -15.86 -29.34 11.75
N ASP A 87 -15.56 -30.07 10.68
CA ASP A 87 -14.19 -30.28 10.19
C ASP A 87 -13.53 -28.98 9.74
N GLN A 88 -14.28 -28.09 9.08
CA GLN A 88 -13.79 -26.75 8.71
C GLN A 88 -13.47 -25.92 9.94
N THR A 89 -14.31 -25.99 10.97
CA THR A 89 -14.06 -25.26 12.23
C THR A 89 -12.82 -25.79 12.93
N VAL A 90 -12.63 -27.12 12.97
CA VAL A 90 -11.42 -27.76 13.52
C VAL A 90 -10.18 -27.39 12.71
N PHE A 91 -10.28 -27.35 11.38
CA PHE A 91 -9.20 -26.89 10.50
C PHE A 91 -8.77 -25.45 10.83
N LEU A 92 -9.72 -24.51 10.88
CA LEU A 92 -9.42 -23.10 11.17
C LEU A 92 -8.85 -22.89 12.57
N ARG A 93 -9.33 -23.64 13.57
CA ARG A 93 -8.78 -23.61 14.93
C ARG A 93 -7.33 -24.09 14.99
N LYS A 94 -7.01 -25.20 14.32
CA LYS A 94 -5.61 -25.66 14.18
C LYS A 94 -4.73 -24.65 13.45
N THR A 95 -5.25 -24.01 12.40
CA THR A 95 -4.55 -22.91 11.73
C THR A 95 -4.27 -21.75 12.71
N ALA A 96 -5.27 -21.34 13.51
CA ALA A 96 -5.08 -20.28 14.52
C ALA A 96 -4.00 -20.65 15.54
N ARG A 97 -3.95 -21.91 15.98
CA ARG A 97 -2.91 -22.37 16.92
C ARG A 97 -1.51 -22.36 16.33
N LYS A 98 -1.35 -22.79 15.07
CA LYS A 98 -0.08 -22.73 14.32
C LYS A 98 0.37 -21.28 14.09
N THR A 99 -0.55 -20.39 13.72
CA THR A 99 -0.28 -18.95 13.55
C THR A 99 0.13 -18.29 14.86
N TRP A 100 -0.51 -18.62 15.99
CA TRP A 100 -0.08 -18.12 17.30
C TRP A 100 1.36 -18.54 17.67
N ALA A 101 1.81 -19.72 17.25
CA ALA A 101 3.17 -20.18 17.54
C ALA A 101 4.25 -19.26 16.95
N TYR A 102 3.96 -18.47 15.90
CA TYR A 102 4.87 -17.42 15.42
C TYR A 102 5.21 -16.44 16.55
N PHE A 103 4.18 -15.86 17.17
CA PHE A 103 4.34 -14.87 18.23
C PHE A 103 4.84 -15.51 19.52
N GLU A 104 4.39 -16.73 19.83
CA GLU A 104 4.84 -17.48 21.01
C GLU A 104 6.35 -17.71 20.99
N ASN A 105 6.92 -18.04 19.82
CA ASN A 105 8.32 -18.44 19.70
C ASN A 105 9.25 -17.28 19.31
N LEU A 106 8.78 -16.30 18.53
CA LEU A 106 9.61 -15.20 18.01
C LEU A 106 9.48 -13.90 18.80
N VAL A 107 8.36 -13.67 19.51
CA VAL A 107 8.24 -12.53 20.43
C VAL A 107 8.72 -12.98 21.80
N ALA A 108 10.04 -12.96 21.97
CA ALA A 108 10.75 -13.47 23.13
C ALA A 108 11.76 -12.46 23.67
N VAL A 109 12.40 -12.80 24.79
CA VAL A 109 13.37 -11.93 25.49
C VAL A 109 14.53 -11.48 24.59
N GLN A 110 14.98 -12.33 23.65
CA GLN A 110 16.11 -12.06 22.75
C GLN A 110 15.83 -10.90 21.76
N ASP A 111 14.56 -10.66 21.45
CA ASP A 111 14.08 -9.58 20.58
C ASP A 111 13.39 -8.48 21.42
N ASN A 112 13.73 -8.40 22.72
CA ASN A 112 13.12 -7.48 23.68
C ASN A 112 11.58 -7.51 23.69
N TRP A 113 10.98 -8.68 23.41
CA TRP A 113 9.53 -8.86 23.27
C TRP A 113 8.90 -8.03 22.14
N LEU A 114 9.69 -7.65 21.13
CA LEU A 114 9.21 -7.05 19.90
C LEU A 114 9.09 -8.13 18.80
N PRO A 115 8.07 -8.08 17.94
CA PRO A 115 7.93 -9.02 16.84
C PRO A 115 8.94 -8.73 15.72
N PRO A 116 9.81 -9.69 15.34
CA PRO A 116 10.64 -9.53 14.16
C PRO A 116 9.77 -9.49 12.89
N ASP A 117 10.18 -8.68 11.92
CA ASP A 117 9.41 -8.36 10.73
C ASP A 117 9.18 -9.57 9.83
N ASN A 118 10.25 -10.33 9.58
CA ASN A 118 10.19 -11.55 8.79
C ASN A 118 11.02 -12.69 9.38
N TYR A 119 10.56 -13.91 9.11
CA TYR A 119 11.24 -15.17 9.38
C TYR A 119 11.34 -15.97 8.08
N GLN A 120 12.56 -16.20 7.59
CA GLN A 120 12.80 -16.94 6.36
C GLN A 120 13.25 -18.37 6.64
N VAL A 121 12.71 -19.31 5.87
CA VAL A 121 13.02 -20.74 5.97
C VAL A 121 13.90 -21.22 4.81
N TYR A 122 13.97 -20.47 3.71
CA TYR A 122 14.65 -20.89 2.49
C TYR A 122 16.19 -20.73 2.57
N ARG A 123 16.91 -21.84 2.32
CA ARG A 123 18.38 -22.02 2.22
C ARG A 123 19.22 -21.69 3.46
N ASP A 124 18.79 -20.80 4.35
CA ASP A 124 19.30 -20.61 5.72
C ASP A 124 18.19 -19.97 6.58
N VAL A 125 18.08 -20.35 7.86
CA VAL A 125 17.08 -19.77 8.75
C VAL A 125 17.53 -18.38 9.19
N GLY A 126 16.88 -17.35 8.66
CA GLY A 126 17.17 -15.95 8.96
C GLY A 126 15.98 -15.25 9.62
N VAL A 127 16.20 -14.69 10.81
CA VAL A 127 15.26 -13.76 11.46
C VAL A 127 15.67 -12.34 11.08
N ALA A 128 14.78 -11.57 10.45
CA ALA A 128 15.01 -10.15 10.30
C ALA A 128 14.70 -9.45 11.62
N HIS A 129 15.75 -9.15 12.39
CA HIS A 129 15.68 -8.47 13.69
C HIS A 129 15.31 -6.98 13.56
N ARG A 130 14.20 -6.69 12.88
CA ARG A 130 13.60 -5.35 12.80
C ARG A 130 12.11 -5.42 13.07
N THR A 131 11.51 -4.34 13.55
CA THR A 131 10.06 -4.25 13.78
C THR A 131 9.50 -2.90 13.32
N SER A 132 8.20 -2.86 13.05
CA SER A 132 7.45 -1.67 12.68
C SER A 132 6.33 -1.38 13.70
N PRO A 133 5.77 -0.16 13.72
CA PRO A 133 4.65 0.17 14.60
C PRO A 133 3.43 -0.73 14.37
N THR A 134 3.13 -1.07 13.11
CA THR A 134 2.06 -2.02 12.77
C THR A 134 2.34 -3.42 13.31
N ASN A 135 3.57 -3.93 13.20
CA ASN A 135 3.95 -5.23 13.76
C ASN A 135 3.75 -5.26 15.29
N MET A 136 4.19 -4.22 15.99
CA MET A 136 4.02 -4.09 17.46
C MET A 136 2.52 -4.12 17.86
N GLY A 137 1.68 -3.34 17.17
CA GLY A 137 0.24 -3.34 17.42
C GLY A 137 -0.42 -4.70 17.16
N MET A 138 -0.04 -5.37 16.08
CA MET A 138 -0.53 -6.71 15.75
C MET A 138 -0.13 -7.75 16.80
N ALA A 139 1.11 -7.71 17.30
CA ALA A 139 1.57 -8.63 18.34
C ALA A 139 0.83 -8.45 19.67
N LEU A 140 0.52 -7.20 20.05
CA LEU A 140 -0.27 -6.90 21.25
C LEU A 140 -1.70 -7.45 21.15
N LEU A 141 -2.38 -7.26 20.01
CA LEU A 141 -3.71 -7.83 19.79
C LEU A 141 -3.69 -9.35 19.58
N ALA A 142 -2.59 -9.90 19.07
CA ALA A 142 -2.36 -11.35 19.00
C ALA A 142 -2.29 -11.97 20.40
N ASN A 143 -1.63 -11.30 21.37
CA ASN A 143 -1.62 -11.76 22.77
C ASN A 143 -3.05 -11.84 23.35
N LEU A 144 -3.88 -10.82 23.13
CA LEU A 144 -5.30 -10.86 23.54
C LEU A 144 -6.07 -12.00 22.85
N SER A 145 -5.87 -12.17 21.54
CA SER A 145 -6.53 -13.24 20.79
C SER A 145 -6.12 -14.62 21.30
N ALA A 146 -4.85 -14.80 21.66
CA ALA A 146 -4.34 -16.04 22.23
C ALA A 146 -4.95 -16.37 23.60
N TYR A 147 -5.21 -15.35 24.43
CA TYR A 147 -5.99 -15.51 25.64
C TYR A 147 -7.44 -15.92 25.33
N ASP A 148 -8.09 -15.24 24.38
CA ASP A 148 -9.48 -15.54 23.98
C ASP A 148 -9.64 -16.96 23.40
N PHE A 149 -8.61 -17.45 22.69
CA PHE A 149 -8.54 -18.84 22.20
C PHE A 149 -8.17 -19.86 23.28
N GLY A 150 -7.72 -19.44 24.46
CA GLY A 150 -7.28 -20.33 25.53
C GLY A 150 -5.85 -20.87 25.36
N TYR A 151 -5.07 -20.32 24.44
CA TYR A 151 -3.67 -20.69 24.22
C TYR A 151 -2.74 -20.12 25.31
N LEU A 152 -3.13 -19.00 25.92
CA LEU A 152 -2.34 -18.26 26.90
C LEU A 152 -3.18 -18.02 28.17
N PRO A 153 -2.68 -18.30 29.39
CA PRO A 153 -3.35 -17.92 30.63
C PRO A 153 -3.30 -16.40 30.87
N LEU A 154 -4.12 -15.90 31.80
CA LEU A 154 -4.22 -14.47 32.11
C LEU A 154 -2.87 -13.89 32.55
N GLY A 155 -2.14 -14.61 33.39
CA GLY A 155 -0.81 -14.19 33.82
C GLY A 155 0.18 -14.03 32.68
N GLY A 156 0.17 -14.95 31.72
CA GLY A 156 1.02 -14.90 30.53
C GLY A 156 0.66 -13.74 29.60
N LEU A 157 -0.63 -13.42 29.47
CA LEU A 157 -1.10 -12.24 28.73
C LEU A 157 -0.54 -10.95 29.35
N ILE A 158 -0.68 -10.81 30.67
CA ILE A 158 -0.20 -9.61 31.40
C ILE A 158 1.31 -9.47 31.27
N GLU A 159 2.07 -10.56 31.47
CA GLU A 159 3.53 -10.53 31.38
C GLU A 159 4.02 -10.12 29.98
N ARG A 160 3.50 -10.78 28.92
CA ARG A 160 3.90 -10.49 27.55
C ARG A 160 3.55 -9.07 27.13
N THR A 161 2.35 -8.62 27.48
CA THR A 161 1.89 -7.25 27.21
C THR A 161 2.75 -6.23 27.96
N ALA A 162 3.02 -6.46 29.25
CA ALA A 162 3.86 -5.57 30.06
C ALA A 162 5.28 -5.47 29.53
N ASN A 163 5.88 -6.59 29.14
CA ASN A 163 7.24 -6.59 28.59
C ASN A 163 7.29 -5.85 27.24
N THR A 164 6.30 -6.06 26.37
CA THR A 164 6.22 -5.36 25.08
C THR A 164 6.06 -3.84 25.28
N LEU A 165 5.09 -3.40 26.08
CA LEU A 165 4.84 -1.97 26.32
C LEU A 165 6.04 -1.29 27.02
N ARG A 166 6.68 -1.96 28.00
CA ARG A 166 7.90 -1.44 28.64
C ARG A 166 9.05 -1.28 27.65
N THR A 167 9.19 -2.18 26.68
CA THR A 167 10.19 -2.01 25.61
C THR A 167 9.82 -0.83 24.71
N MET A 168 8.55 -0.70 24.31
CA MET A 168 8.08 0.41 23.48
C MET A 168 8.33 1.78 24.12
N GLU A 169 8.17 1.91 25.44
CA GLU A 169 8.46 3.16 26.16
C GLU A 169 9.92 3.62 26.02
N ARG A 170 10.84 2.67 25.89
CA ARG A 170 12.29 2.90 25.74
C ARG A 170 12.72 3.24 24.32
N LEU A 171 11.86 3.01 23.33
CA LEU A 171 12.16 3.32 21.93
C LEU A 171 12.20 4.84 21.71
N GLU A 172 13.19 5.28 20.94
CA GLU A 172 13.28 6.67 20.49
C GLU A 172 12.06 7.01 19.61
N ARG A 173 11.48 8.20 19.80
CA ARG A 173 10.23 8.63 19.14
C ARG A 173 10.35 10.08 18.67
N TYR A 174 9.61 10.42 17.61
CA TYR A 174 9.51 11.77 17.09
C TYR A 174 8.09 12.31 17.32
N HIS A 175 7.92 13.33 18.18
CA HIS A 175 6.60 13.88 18.53
C HIS A 175 5.57 12.83 18.99
N GLY A 176 6.04 11.82 19.73
CA GLY A 176 5.23 10.68 20.18
C GLY A 176 5.09 9.56 19.15
N HIS A 177 5.41 9.80 17.88
CA HIS A 177 5.38 8.78 16.84
C HIS A 177 6.58 7.84 16.93
N PHE A 178 6.32 6.57 16.63
CA PHE A 178 7.35 5.57 16.39
C PHE A 178 7.87 5.67 14.96
N TYR A 179 9.16 5.44 14.77
CA TYR A 179 9.76 5.32 13.45
C TYR A 179 9.32 4.03 12.75
N ASN A 180 9.46 3.99 11.43
CA ASN A 180 9.00 2.88 10.61
C ASN A 180 9.76 1.57 10.93
N TRP A 181 11.03 1.69 11.31
CA TRP A 181 11.89 0.55 11.57
C TRP A 181 12.77 0.74 12.81
N TYR A 182 12.77 -0.25 13.69
CA TYR A 182 13.71 -0.41 14.79
C TYR A 182 14.38 -1.76 14.71
N ASP A 183 15.65 -1.85 15.08
CA ASP A 183 16.31 -3.12 15.35
C ASP A 183 15.79 -3.72 16.68
N THR A 184 15.31 -4.96 16.65
CA THR A 184 14.63 -5.58 17.81
C THR A 184 15.58 -5.95 18.95
N GLN A 185 16.88 -6.07 18.68
CA GLN A 185 17.88 -6.48 19.67
C GLN A 185 18.51 -5.26 20.37
N SER A 186 18.94 -4.28 19.58
CA SER A 186 19.62 -3.07 20.04
C SER A 186 18.66 -1.93 20.40
N LEU A 187 17.39 -2.01 19.97
CA LEU A 187 16.36 -0.98 20.15
C LEU A 187 16.67 0.34 19.44
N GLN A 188 17.65 0.36 18.53
CA GLN A 188 18.03 1.54 17.77
C GLN A 188 17.09 1.74 16.57
N PRO A 189 16.71 2.99 16.24
CA PRO A 189 16.00 3.27 15.00
C PRO A 189 16.90 3.00 13.79
N LEU A 190 16.32 2.42 12.74
CA LEU A 190 17.03 2.16 11.48
C LEU A 190 16.91 3.39 10.55
N LEU A 191 17.99 3.70 9.82
CA LEU A 191 18.01 4.80 8.87
C LEU A 191 17.36 4.41 7.52
N PRO A 192 16.68 5.36 6.85
CA PRO A 192 16.35 6.70 7.31
C PRO A 192 15.29 6.69 8.42
N MET A 193 15.41 7.62 9.38
CA MET A 193 14.40 7.78 10.44
C MET A 193 13.13 8.38 9.83
N TYR A 194 12.16 7.53 9.56
CA TYR A 194 10.93 7.89 8.86
C TYR A 194 9.71 7.63 9.75
N VAL A 195 8.78 8.59 9.79
CA VAL A 195 7.48 8.43 10.45
C VAL A 195 6.41 8.20 9.39
N SER A 196 5.76 7.03 9.43
CA SER A 196 4.65 6.66 8.56
C SER A 196 3.31 7.04 9.20
N THR A 197 2.46 7.75 8.47
CA THR A 197 1.11 8.13 8.91
C THR A 197 0.25 6.89 9.17
N VAL A 198 0.30 5.91 8.27
CA VAL A 198 -0.51 4.69 8.35
C VAL A 198 -0.07 3.83 9.53
N ASP A 199 1.24 3.61 9.71
CA ASP A 199 1.74 2.80 10.81
C ASP A 199 1.44 3.42 12.17
N SER A 200 1.56 4.75 12.27
CA SER A 200 1.17 5.49 13.47
C SER A 200 -0.31 5.33 13.79
N GLY A 201 -1.17 5.48 12.77
CA GLY A 201 -2.62 5.37 12.93
C GLY A 201 -3.08 3.95 13.26
N ASN A 202 -2.50 2.95 12.60
CA ASN A 202 -2.74 1.54 12.87
C ASN A 202 -2.34 1.19 14.30
N LEU A 203 -1.13 1.58 14.73
CA LEU A 203 -0.68 1.35 16.10
C LEU A 203 -1.60 2.05 17.12
N GLY A 204 -1.97 3.32 16.88
CA GLY A 204 -2.90 4.04 17.74
C GLY A 204 -4.27 3.34 17.86
N GLY A 205 -4.83 2.89 16.74
CA GLY A 205 -6.07 2.12 16.70
C GLY A 205 -5.97 0.78 17.45
N HIS A 206 -4.85 0.06 17.30
CA HIS A 206 -4.61 -1.19 18.02
C HIS A 206 -4.44 -0.98 19.53
N LEU A 207 -3.67 0.02 19.96
CA LEU A 207 -3.47 0.34 21.39
C LEU A 207 -4.79 0.75 22.07
N LEU A 208 -5.61 1.57 21.40
CA LEU A 208 -6.92 1.95 21.91
C LEU A 208 -7.98 0.83 21.82
N THR A 209 -7.71 -0.24 21.06
CA THR A 209 -8.49 -1.49 21.09
C THR A 209 -8.02 -2.43 22.21
N LEU A 210 -6.71 -2.47 22.46
CA LEU A 210 -6.09 -3.23 23.55
C LEU A 210 -6.60 -2.72 24.91
N GLN A 211 -6.71 -1.41 25.09
CA GLN A 211 -7.10 -0.78 26.37
C GLN A 211 -8.46 -1.31 26.90
N PRO A 212 -9.61 -1.24 26.18
CA PRO A 212 -10.86 -1.84 26.65
C PRO A 212 -10.78 -3.36 26.81
N GLY A 213 -9.94 -4.03 25.99
CA GLY A 213 -9.68 -5.46 26.12
C GLY A 213 -9.07 -5.83 27.48
N LEU A 214 -8.08 -5.06 27.95
CA LEU A 214 -7.45 -5.25 29.26
C LEU A 214 -8.39 -4.87 30.42
N LEU A 215 -9.13 -3.77 30.27
CA LEU A 215 -10.06 -3.27 31.30
C LEU A 215 -11.28 -4.18 31.51
N ALA A 216 -11.64 -5.01 30.53
CA ALA A 216 -12.74 -5.96 30.65
C ALA A 216 -12.37 -7.25 31.39
N LEU A 217 -11.08 -7.59 31.48
CA LEU A 217 -10.62 -8.85 32.08
C LEU A 217 -10.92 -9.01 33.57
N PRO A 218 -10.89 -7.95 34.42
CA PRO A 218 -11.27 -8.07 35.83
C PRO A 218 -12.68 -8.58 36.07
N ASP A 219 -13.60 -8.33 35.13
CA ASP A 219 -15.01 -8.69 35.20
C ASP A 219 -15.33 -10.01 34.47
N GLN A 220 -14.30 -10.69 33.94
CA GLN A 220 -14.41 -12.01 33.32
C GLN A 220 -13.91 -13.10 34.27
N PRO A 221 -14.36 -14.37 34.09
CA PRO A 221 -13.80 -15.49 34.83
C PRO A 221 -12.27 -15.54 34.69
N ILE A 222 -11.56 -15.85 35.78
CA ILE A 222 -10.09 -15.87 35.81
C ILE A 222 -9.46 -16.86 34.82
N LEU A 223 -10.26 -17.83 34.36
CA LEU A 223 -9.90 -18.79 33.34
C LEU A 223 -10.62 -18.43 32.04
N ALA A 224 -9.88 -18.37 30.94
CA ALA A 224 -10.45 -18.09 29.62
C ALA A 224 -11.57 -19.09 29.29
N VAL A 225 -12.68 -18.59 28.74
CA VAL A 225 -13.88 -19.40 28.44
C VAL A 225 -13.56 -20.61 27.55
N ARG A 226 -12.55 -20.50 26.68
CA ARG A 226 -12.17 -21.51 25.68
C ARG A 226 -10.87 -22.26 26.01
N TRP A 227 -10.45 -22.32 27.27
CA TRP A 227 -9.19 -22.96 27.65
C TRP A 227 -9.10 -24.45 27.22
N LEU A 228 -10.21 -25.20 27.30
CA LEU A 228 -10.29 -26.60 26.85
C LEU A 228 -10.16 -26.70 25.33
N GLU A 229 -10.90 -25.87 24.60
CA GLU A 229 -10.78 -25.76 23.17
C GLU A 229 -9.32 -25.43 22.76
N GLY A 230 -8.66 -24.53 23.48
CA GLY A 230 -7.26 -24.22 23.27
C GLY A 230 -6.33 -25.42 23.45
N LEU A 231 -6.58 -26.30 24.42
CA LEU A 231 -5.82 -27.55 24.60
C LEU A 231 -6.12 -28.56 23.48
N GLN A 232 -7.38 -28.69 23.08
CA GLN A 232 -7.78 -29.54 21.95
C GLN A 232 -7.10 -29.11 20.65
N ASP A 233 -6.96 -27.80 20.43
CA ASP A 233 -6.31 -27.26 19.22
C ASP A 233 -4.83 -27.64 19.18
N THR A 234 -4.12 -27.47 20.30
CA THR A 234 -2.72 -27.89 20.42
C THR A 234 -2.56 -29.40 20.27
N PHE A 235 -3.43 -30.21 20.89
CA PHE A 235 -3.43 -31.66 20.72
C PHE A 235 -3.72 -32.08 19.27
N GLY A 236 -4.67 -31.41 18.61
CA GLY A 236 -5.02 -31.65 17.21
C GLY A 236 -3.87 -31.33 16.25
N VAL A 237 -3.08 -30.28 16.53
CA VAL A 237 -1.86 -29.99 15.78
C VAL A 237 -0.77 -31.02 16.06
N ALA A 238 -0.62 -31.47 17.31
CA ALA A 238 0.34 -32.52 17.64
C ALA A 238 0.06 -33.81 16.84
N LEU A 239 -1.20 -34.25 16.78
CA LEU A 239 -1.63 -35.44 16.06
C LEU A 239 -1.32 -35.39 14.54
N GLU A 240 -1.35 -34.21 13.91
CA GLU A 240 -0.99 -34.06 12.49
C GLU A 240 0.51 -34.27 12.23
N ASN A 241 1.37 -33.99 13.22
CA ASN A 241 2.82 -34.00 13.08
C ASN A 241 3.47 -35.32 13.51
N THR A 242 2.70 -36.28 14.04
CA THR A 242 3.19 -37.61 14.43
C THR A 242 3.28 -38.54 13.21
N GLN A 243 4.20 -38.26 12.27
CA GLN A 243 4.51 -39.17 11.17
C GLN A 243 5.26 -40.41 11.70
N GLY A 244 4.54 -41.35 12.34
CA GLY A 244 5.10 -42.65 12.77
C GLY A 244 4.63 -43.20 14.12
N MET A 245 3.78 -42.49 14.88
CA MET A 245 3.24 -43.02 16.15
C MET A 245 2.04 -43.96 15.90
N THR A 246 1.86 -44.95 16.77
CA THR A 246 0.61 -45.73 16.77
C THR A 246 -0.49 -44.94 17.48
N PRO A 247 -1.67 -44.71 16.86
CA PRO A 247 -2.77 -43.93 17.44
C PRO A 247 -3.16 -44.38 18.86
N HIS A 248 -2.95 -45.66 19.19
CA HIS A 248 -3.30 -46.26 20.48
C HIS A 248 -2.66 -45.58 21.71
N GLN A 249 -1.48 -44.98 21.58
CA GLN A 249 -0.78 -44.36 22.72
C GLN A 249 -1.35 -42.98 23.08
N LEU A 250 -2.01 -42.30 22.15
CA LEU A 250 -2.64 -40.98 22.36
C LEU A 250 -4.14 -41.07 22.69
N ILE A 251 -4.75 -42.26 22.58
CA ILE A 251 -6.16 -42.51 22.92
C ILE A 251 -6.51 -42.08 24.35
N PRO A 252 -5.71 -42.36 25.40
CA PRO A 252 -6.06 -41.95 26.76
C PRO A 252 -6.19 -40.44 26.90
N LEU A 253 -5.24 -39.69 26.31
CA LEU A 253 -5.25 -38.24 26.32
C LEU A 253 -6.40 -37.66 25.50
N GLN A 254 -6.66 -38.20 24.31
CA GLN A 254 -7.80 -37.82 23.48
C GLN A 254 -9.12 -38.04 24.22
N THR A 255 -9.29 -39.21 24.84
CA THR A 255 -10.50 -39.56 25.60
C THR A 255 -10.69 -38.61 26.78
N ALA A 256 -9.62 -38.29 27.51
CA ALA A 256 -9.68 -37.35 28.63
C ALA A 256 -10.07 -35.93 28.17
N LEU A 257 -9.53 -35.45 27.05
CA LEU A 257 -9.90 -34.15 26.47
C LEU A 257 -11.36 -34.12 25.99
N ASP A 258 -11.85 -35.18 25.36
CA ASP A 258 -13.22 -35.29 24.89
C ASP A 258 -14.22 -35.31 26.05
N VAL A 259 -13.92 -36.05 27.12
CA VAL A 259 -14.71 -36.07 28.35
C VAL A 259 -14.72 -34.69 29.00
N ALA A 260 -13.56 -34.06 29.19
CA ALA A 260 -13.47 -32.73 29.79
C ALA A 260 -14.24 -31.66 29.00
N THR A 261 -14.22 -31.75 27.66
CA THR A 261 -14.92 -30.81 26.77
C THR A 261 -16.44 -30.99 26.82
N LYS A 262 -16.91 -32.23 27.02
CA LYS A 262 -18.32 -32.54 27.16
C LYS A 262 -18.86 -32.15 28.53
N ASP A 263 -18.13 -32.48 29.59
CA ASP A 263 -18.57 -32.29 30.97
C ASP A 263 -18.36 -30.85 31.47
N ARG A 264 -17.41 -30.12 30.86
CA ARG A 264 -17.03 -28.73 31.16
C ARG A 264 -16.93 -28.44 32.67
N PRO A 265 -15.76 -28.61 33.30
CA PRO A 265 -15.61 -28.38 34.73
C PRO A 265 -15.96 -26.92 35.09
N VAL A 266 -16.92 -26.76 36.01
CA VAL A 266 -17.49 -25.45 36.41
C VAL A 266 -16.88 -24.86 37.68
N THR A 267 -16.16 -25.67 38.47
CA THR A 267 -15.51 -25.27 39.73
C THR A 267 -13.98 -25.25 39.59
N LEU A 268 -13.29 -24.41 40.35
CA LEU A 268 -11.83 -24.33 40.34
C LEU A 268 -11.14 -25.67 40.67
N ALA A 269 -11.63 -26.40 41.67
CA ALA A 269 -11.08 -27.71 42.04
C ALA A 269 -11.14 -28.72 40.88
N ALA A 270 -12.30 -28.81 40.21
CA ALA A 270 -12.48 -29.67 39.05
C ALA A 270 -11.57 -29.28 37.87
N VAL A 271 -11.38 -27.97 37.63
CA VAL A 271 -10.45 -27.49 36.60
C VAL A 271 -9.01 -27.88 36.93
N LYS A 272 -8.54 -27.61 38.16
CA LYS A 272 -7.17 -27.96 38.59
C LYS A 272 -6.90 -29.46 38.43
N HIS A 273 -7.84 -30.29 38.90
CA HIS A 273 -7.74 -31.75 38.75
C HIS A 273 -7.72 -32.20 37.29
N CYS A 274 -8.56 -31.58 36.45
CA CYS A 274 -8.57 -31.85 35.01
C CYS A 274 -7.22 -31.51 34.36
N LEU A 275 -6.65 -30.33 34.66
CA LEU A 275 -5.36 -29.90 34.12
C LEU A 275 -4.21 -30.80 34.59
N GLU A 276 -4.20 -31.20 35.85
CA GLU A 276 -3.23 -32.16 36.40
C GLU A 276 -3.31 -33.51 35.69
N HIS A 277 -4.52 -34.06 35.53
CA HIS A 277 -4.75 -35.32 34.85
C HIS A 277 -4.32 -35.27 33.37
N LEU A 278 -4.68 -34.21 32.66
CA LEU A 278 -4.28 -33.99 31.27
C LEU A 278 -2.75 -33.83 31.14
N MET A 279 -2.11 -33.15 32.09
CA MET A 279 -0.65 -32.97 32.10
C MET A 279 0.08 -34.31 32.29
N VAL A 280 -0.38 -35.17 33.20
CA VAL A 280 0.22 -36.51 33.40
C VAL A 280 0.12 -37.34 32.12
N LEU A 281 -1.07 -37.40 31.51
CA LEU A 281 -1.29 -38.15 30.28
C LEU A 281 -0.48 -37.59 29.09
N ALA A 282 -0.25 -36.27 29.04
CA ALA A 282 0.56 -35.65 28.01
C ALA A 282 2.07 -35.95 28.17
N VAL A 283 2.59 -35.95 29.41
CA VAL A 283 3.99 -36.34 29.70
C VAL A 283 4.24 -37.82 29.41
N ASP A 284 3.31 -38.70 29.75
CA ASP A 284 3.41 -40.13 29.45
C ASP A 284 3.40 -40.38 27.92
N GLY A 285 2.62 -39.61 27.17
CA GLY A 285 2.61 -39.64 25.70
C GLY A 285 3.92 -39.15 25.08
N GLU A 286 4.56 -38.15 25.69
CA GLU A 286 5.83 -37.55 25.27
C GLU A 286 7.02 -38.50 25.50
N SER A 287 7.09 -39.15 26.66
CA SER A 287 8.11 -40.16 26.99
C SER A 287 8.19 -41.31 25.97
N LEU A 288 7.14 -41.51 25.18
CA LEU A 288 7.03 -42.57 24.16
C LEU A 288 7.35 -42.06 22.74
N ALA A 289 7.46 -40.74 22.55
CA ALA A 289 7.80 -40.09 21.29
C ALA A 289 9.33 -39.88 21.20
N GLY A 290 9.99 -40.63 20.31
CA GLY A 290 11.44 -40.50 20.10
C GLY A 290 11.87 -39.10 19.61
N GLN A 291 13.17 -38.80 19.77
CA GLN A 291 13.82 -37.53 19.42
C GLN A 291 13.75 -37.21 17.90
N ALA A 292 12.71 -36.50 17.45
CA ALA A 292 12.67 -35.87 16.12
C ALA A 292 13.00 -34.36 16.21
N PRO A 293 13.60 -33.73 15.18
CA PRO A 293 14.21 -32.40 15.30
C PRO A 293 13.26 -31.20 15.10
N THR A 294 11.96 -31.42 14.92
CA THR A 294 10.95 -30.36 14.75
C THR A 294 10.17 -30.18 16.04
N GLU A 295 9.94 -28.92 16.46
CA GLU A 295 9.18 -28.53 17.67
C GLU A 295 8.10 -29.56 18.04
N ASP A 296 8.34 -30.24 19.15
CA ASP A 296 7.44 -31.25 19.67
C ASP A 296 6.18 -30.58 20.23
N TRP A 297 5.10 -30.63 19.45
CA TRP A 297 3.80 -30.10 19.86
C TRP A 297 3.24 -30.84 21.10
N GLY A 298 3.76 -32.01 21.46
CA GLY A 298 3.52 -32.67 22.74
C GLY A 298 4.07 -31.84 23.91
N HIS A 299 5.32 -31.40 23.84
CA HIS A 299 5.89 -30.46 24.82
C HIS A 299 5.10 -29.15 24.90
N VAL A 300 4.62 -28.63 23.77
CA VAL A 300 3.79 -27.41 23.74
C VAL A 300 2.48 -27.62 24.51
N LEU A 301 1.84 -28.79 24.36
CA LEU A 301 0.63 -29.14 25.10
C LEU A 301 0.89 -29.25 26.61
N VAL A 302 1.96 -29.94 27.01
CA VAL A 302 2.37 -30.04 28.42
C VAL A 302 2.63 -28.66 29.02
N ARG A 303 3.35 -27.80 28.28
CA ARG A 303 3.64 -26.42 28.68
C ARG A 303 2.36 -25.60 28.85
N GLN A 304 1.39 -25.74 27.95
CA GLN A 304 0.11 -25.03 28.02
C GLN A 304 -0.71 -25.48 29.24
N CYS A 305 -0.83 -26.79 29.50
CA CYS A 305 -1.49 -27.32 30.69
C CYS A 305 -0.84 -26.79 31.98
N ARG A 306 0.49 -26.84 32.03
CA ARG A 306 1.27 -26.34 33.17
C ARG A 306 1.08 -24.85 33.39
N ALA A 307 1.14 -24.05 32.33
CA ALA A 307 0.98 -22.60 32.42
C ALA A 307 -0.40 -22.20 32.97
N HIS A 308 -1.48 -22.87 32.53
CA HIS A 308 -2.82 -22.67 33.10
C HIS A 308 -2.90 -23.09 34.57
N LEU A 309 -2.35 -24.24 34.93
CA LEU A 309 -2.36 -24.74 36.31
C LEU A 309 -1.56 -23.83 37.26
N ASP A 310 -0.37 -23.39 36.84
CA ASP A 310 0.51 -22.53 37.61
C ASP A 310 -0.12 -21.14 37.82
N ASP A 311 -0.76 -20.56 36.80
CA ASP A 311 -1.45 -19.27 36.94
C ASP A 311 -2.67 -19.38 37.88
N LEU A 312 -3.44 -20.47 37.79
CA LEU A 312 -4.54 -20.73 38.72
C LEU A 312 -4.08 -20.94 40.16
N ARG A 313 -3.02 -21.72 40.39
CA ARG A 313 -2.44 -21.93 41.74
C ARG A 313 -1.81 -20.67 42.30
N TRP A 314 -1.22 -19.85 41.43
CA TRP A 314 -0.71 -18.54 41.82
C TRP A 314 -1.86 -17.61 42.20
N LEU A 315 -2.98 -17.56 41.47
CA LEU A 315 -4.12 -16.73 41.84
C LEU A 315 -4.86 -17.23 43.09
N VAL A 316 -5.14 -18.53 43.12
CA VAL A 316 -5.93 -19.21 44.16
C VAL A 316 -5.14 -20.41 44.69
N PRO A 317 -4.48 -20.30 45.87
CA PRO A 317 -3.77 -21.41 46.51
C PRO A 317 -4.62 -22.68 46.66
N ASP A 318 -3.98 -23.84 46.79
CA ASP A 318 -4.70 -25.11 46.98
C ASP A 318 -5.37 -25.19 48.36
N GLY A 319 -6.60 -25.72 48.41
CA GLY A 319 -7.45 -25.75 49.59
C GLY A 319 -8.30 -24.50 49.83
N GLU A 320 -8.12 -23.45 49.01
CA GLU A 320 -8.89 -22.21 49.06
C GLU A 320 -9.71 -22.03 47.77
N GLY A 321 -10.94 -21.49 47.88
CA GLY A 321 -11.84 -21.35 46.73
C GLY A 321 -12.49 -22.66 46.24
N ASP A 322 -12.15 -23.81 46.82
CA ASP A 322 -12.78 -25.11 46.53
C ASP A 322 -14.28 -25.16 46.86
N ASN A 323 -14.74 -24.26 47.74
CA ASN A 323 -16.15 -24.09 48.11
C ASN A 323 -16.93 -23.20 47.13
N LEU A 324 -16.30 -22.65 46.09
CA LEU A 324 -16.98 -21.79 45.10
C LEU A 324 -17.73 -22.67 44.07
N GLU A 325 -19.00 -22.36 43.87
CA GLU A 325 -19.87 -23.09 42.93
C GLU A 325 -19.57 -22.78 41.45
N SER A 326 -18.78 -21.73 41.18
CA SER A 326 -18.37 -21.30 39.83
C SER A 326 -16.93 -20.78 39.81
N ILE A 327 -16.33 -20.72 38.62
CA ILE A 327 -15.05 -20.04 38.38
C ILE A 327 -15.25 -18.53 38.64
N PRO A 328 -14.55 -17.92 39.62
CA PRO A 328 -14.74 -16.53 39.98
C PRO A 328 -14.07 -15.57 38.99
N THR A 329 -14.48 -14.31 39.02
CA THR A 329 -13.78 -13.18 38.39
C THR A 329 -12.67 -12.64 39.30
N LEU A 330 -11.77 -11.79 38.78
CA LEU A 330 -10.78 -11.12 39.64
C LEU A 330 -11.44 -10.20 40.68
N ARG A 331 -12.55 -9.53 40.32
CA ARG A 331 -13.31 -8.68 41.25
C ARG A 331 -13.96 -9.48 42.37
N GLU A 332 -14.46 -10.68 42.08
CA GLU A 332 -15.00 -11.59 43.10
C GLU A 332 -13.91 -12.14 44.02
N LEU A 333 -12.71 -12.44 43.48
CA LEU A 333 -11.57 -12.88 44.28
C LEU A 333 -11.08 -11.83 45.30
N LEU A 334 -11.38 -10.54 45.10
CA LEU A 334 -11.08 -9.50 46.10
C LEU A 334 -11.80 -9.73 47.43
N LEU A 335 -12.95 -10.43 47.39
CA LEU A 335 -13.74 -10.75 48.58
C LEU A 335 -13.18 -11.95 49.36
N ILE A 336 -12.21 -12.67 48.80
CA ILE A 336 -11.57 -13.84 49.41
C ILE A 336 -10.23 -13.40 50.02
N PRO A 337 -10.08 -13.33 51.36
CA PRO A 337 -8.92 -12.69 51.99
C PRO A 337 -7.55 -13.18 51.51
N ALA A 338 -7.41 -14.48 51.24
CA ALA A 338 -6.16 -15.09 50.87
C ALA A 338 -5.78 -14.92 49.38
N SER A 339 -6.76 -14.74 48.49
CA SER A 339 -6.55 -14.42 47.06
C SER A 339 -6.62 -12.92 46.76
N SER A 340 -7.22 -12.13 47.67
CA SER A 340 -7.52 -10.71 47.48
C SER A 340 -6.30 -9.88 47.08
N ARG A 341 -5.15 -10.09 47.76
CA ARG A 341 -3.90 -9.39 47.41
C ARG A 341 -3.44 -9.67 45.97
N ARG A 342 -3.47 -10.93 45.54
CA ARG A 342 -2.99 -11.35 44.22
C ARG A 342 -3.97 -10.92 43.11
N ALA A 343 -5.27 -10.98 43.38
CA ALA A 343 -6.29 -10.45 42.50
C ALA A 343 -6.13 -8.92 42.34
N GLN A 344 -5.89 -8.19 43.44
CA GLN A 344 -5.60 -6.76 43.39
C GLN A 344 -4.32 -6.45 42.59
N GLU A 345 -3.25 -7.23 42.76
CA GLU A 345 -2.01 -7.09 41.98
C GLU A 345 -2.28 -7.23 40.46
N ARG A 346 -3.11 -8.20 40.05
CA ARG A 346 -3.49 -8.40 38.64
C ARG A 346 -4.40 -7.28 38.11
N ILE A 347 -5.38 -6.84 38.88
CA ILE A 347 -6.27 -5.74 38.51
C ILE A 347 -5.45 -4.45 38.30
N THR A 348 -4.59 -4.11 39.26
CA THR A 348 -3.73 -2.93 39.16
C THR A 348 -2.80 -3.02 37.95
N ALA A 349 -2.21 -4.19 37.68
CA ALA A 349 -1.38 -4.39 36.49
C ALA A 349 -2.16 -4.16 35.18
N LEU A 350 -3.38 -4.70 35.08
CA LEU A 350 -4.25 -4.51 33.91
C LEU A 350 -4.64 -3.03 33.71
N GLU A 351 -5.00 -2.34 34.78
CA GLU A 351 -5.33 -0.90 34.77
C GLU A 351 -4.10 -0.06 34.34
N GLN A 352 -2.91 -0.39 34.84
CA GLN A 352 -1.66 0.27 34.43
C GLN A 352 -1.31 0.03 32.97
N LEU A 353 -1.43 -1.22 32.49
CA LEU A 353 -1.16 -1.55 31.08
C LEU A 353 -2.14 -0.85 30.14
N ALA A 354 -3.41 -0.74 30.54
CA ALA A 354 -4.41 0.02 29.78
C ALA A 354 -4.07 1.51 29.72
N LEU A 355 -3.59 2.10 30.83
CA LEU A 355 -3.12 3.48 30.86
C LEU A 355 -1.92 3.68 29.93
N GLN A 356 -0.88 2.83 30.03
CA GLN A 356 0.31 2.87 29.18
C GLN A 356 -0.05 2.76 27.69
N ALA A 357 -0.96 1.85 27.33
CA ALA A 357 -1.43 1.72 25.96
C ALA A 357 -2.10 3.03 25.46
N SER A 358 -2.86 3.69 26.33
CA SER A 358 -3.51 4.98 26.01
C SER A 358 -2.49 6.09 25.81
N GLU A 359 -1.50 6.19 26.68
CA GLU A 359 -0.42 7.18 26.59
C GLU A 359 0.43 7.00 25.33
N LEU A 360 0.75 5.76 24.96
CA LEU A 360 1.48 5.44 23.74
C LEU A 360 0.67 5.68 22.46
N ALA A 361 -0.67 5.69 22.55
CA ALA A 361 -1.55 6.03 21.43
C ALA A 361 -1.66 7.54 21.18
N CYS A 362 -1.17 8.38 22.10
CA CYS A 362 -1.18 9.84 21.95
C CYS A 362 0.03 10.31 21.14
N MET A 363 -0.16 10.49 19.83
CA MET A 363 0.86 10.99 18.89
C MET A 363 0.42 12.31 18.26
N GLN A 364 1.34 13.23 17.92
CA GLN A 364 1.01 14.56 17.41
C GLN A 364 0.96 14.61 15.87
N TYR A 365 -0.24 14.58 15.30
CA TYR A 365 -0.39 14.45 13.84
C TYR A 365 -0.27 15.76 13.03
N ASP A 366 -0.13 16.92 13.67
CA ASP A 366 -0.13 18.24 13.01
C ASP A 366 0.88 18.37 11.86
N PHE A 367 2.08 17.80 11.99
CA PHE A 367 3.13 17.90 10.97
C PHE A 367 2.88 16.98 9.76
N LEU A 368 2.14 15.88 9.95
CA LEU A 368 1.73 14.96 8.88
C LEU A 368 0.46 15.44 8.16
N TYR A 369 -0.30 16.34 8.78
CA TYR A 369 -1.59 16.78 8.28
C TYR A 369 -1.49 18.04 7.40
N ASP A 370 -2.11 18.00 6.22
CA ASP A 370 -2.24 19.16 5.34
C ASP A 370 -3.62 19.81 5.54
N LYS A 371 -3.66 20.87 6.36
CA LYS A 371 -4.90 21.58 6.71
C LYS A 371 -5.71 22.06 5.50
N PRO A 372 -5.10 22.60 4.42
CA PRO A 372 -5.84 23.01 3.22
C PRO A 372 -6.51 21.83 2.49
N ARG A 373 -5.79 20.72 2.28
CA ARG A 373 -6.34 19.52 1.61
C ARG A 373 -7.24 18.69 2.52
N ARG A 374 -7.08 18.84 3.84
CA ARG A 374 -7.69 18.01 4.88
C ARG A 374 -7.29 16.54 4.80
N LEU A 375 -6.09 16.28 4.30
CA LEU A 375 -5.53 14.93 4.10
C LEU A 375 -4.20 14.80 4.85
N PHE A 376 -3.82 13.56 5.13
CA PHE A 376 -2.50 13.25 5.67
C PHE A 376 -1.50 12.97 4.54
N ALA A 377 -0.27 13.47 4.68
CA ALA A 377 0.85 13.04 3.86
C ALA A 377 1.17 11.55 4.13
N ILE A 378 1.86 10.89 3.19
CA ILE A 378 2.25 9.47 3.37
C ILE A 378 3.11 9.30 4.62
N GLY A 379 4.09 10.17 4.80
CA GLY A 379 4.89 10.25 6.01
C GLY A 379 5.86 11.42 6.01
N TYR A 380 6.87 11.30 6.85
CA TYR A 380 7.84 12.36 7.12
C TYR A 380 9.22 11.77 7.40
N ASN A 381 10.21 12.20 6.62
CA ASN A 381 11.62 11.88 6.84
C ASN A 381 12.19 12.84 7.90
N VAL A 382 12.46 12.30 9.09
CA VAL A 382 12.99 13.07 10.23
C VAL A 382 14.46 13.45 10.02
N THR A 383 15.24 12.58 9.37
CA THR A 383 16.65 12.84 9.05
C THR A 383 16.79 14.05 8.12
N GLU A 384 15.95 14.12 7.08
CA GLU A 384 15.96 15.21 6.09
C GLU A 384 15.04 16.38 6.46
N ARG A 385 14.24 16.22 7.53
CA ARG A 385 13.18 17.17 7.95
C ARG A 385 12.22 17.51 6.81
N HIS A 386 11.83 16.49 6.07
CA HIS A 386 11.03 16.63 4.86
C HIS A 386 9.74 15.82 4.96
N ARG A 387 8.61 16.48 4.69
CA ARG A 387 7.30 15.83 4.58
C ARG A 387 7.06 15.38 3.15
N ASP A 388 6.51 14.19 2.97
CA ASP A 388 6.20 13.70 1.63
C ASP A 388 5.19 14.59 0.90
N ALA A 389 5.32 14.65 -0.43
CA ALA A 389 4.43 15.41 -1.30
C ALA A 389 3.15 14.65 -1.67
N SER A 390 3.11 13.34 -1.43
CA SER A 390 1.97 12.46 -1.69
C SER A 390 1.07 12.36 -0.46
N TYR A 391 -0.22 12.10 -0.67
CA TYR A 391 -1.25 12.09 0.37
C TYR A 391 -2.09 10.81 0.31
N TYR A 392 -2.62 10.39 1.46
CA TYR A 392 -3.67 9.38 1.50
C TYR A 392 -5.02 10.03 1.20
N ASP A 393 -5.53 9.80 0.00
CA ASP A 393 -6.67 10.51 -0.56
C ASP A 393 -7.83 9.58 -0.94
N LEU A 394 -7.84 8.31 -0.56
CA LEU A 394 -8.90 7.35 -0.87
C LEU A 394 -9.52 6.73 0.39
N LEU A 395 -10.84 6.51 0.38
CA LEU A 395 -11.54 5.84 1.47
C LEU A 395 -11.25 4.34 1.50
N ALA A 396 -11.07 3.72 0.33
CA ALA A 396 -10.63 2.33 0.20
C ALA A 396 -9.10 2.23 0.38
N SER A 397 -8.66 2.49 1.61
CA SER A 397 -7.28 2.30 2.06
C SER A 397 -7.28 1.97 3.55
N GLU A 398 -6.23 1.29 3.99
CA GLU A 398 -5.84 1.07 5.36
C GLU A 398 -5.70 2.38 6.15
N ALA A 399 -5.32 3.48 5.49
CA ALA A 399 -5.18 4.81 6.08
C ALA A 399 -6.48 5.37 6.69
N ARG A 400 -7.65 4.81 6.33
CA ARG A 400 -8.92 5.23 6.95
C ARG A 400 -8.96 4.97 8.45
N LEU A 401 -8.27 3.94 8.95
CA LEU A 401 -8.18 3.71 10.40
C LEU A 401 -7.48 4.89 11.08
N CYS A 402 -6.37 5.38 10.51
CA CYS A 402 -5.67 6.57 11.00
C CYS A 402 -6.59 7.80 11.03
N ASN A 403 -7.33 8.04 9.94
CA ASN A 403 -8.27 9.16 9.85
C ASN A 403 -9.37 9.05 10.91
N PHE A 404 -9.95 7.85 11.11
CA PHE A 404 -10.95 7.62 12.15
C PHE A 404 -10.40 7.87 13.56
N VAL A 405 -9.22 7.31 13.88
CA VAL A 405 -8.60 7.42 15.21
C VAL A 405 -8.27 8.86 15.55
N THR A 406 -7.69 9.61 14.60
CA THR A 406 -7.33 11.01 14.81
C THR A 406 -8.53 11.94 14.95
N ILE A 407 -9.65 11.65 14.26
CA ILE A 407 -10.93 12.34 14.48
C ILE A 407 -11.48 12.02 15.87
N ALA A 408 -11.47 10.75 16.27
CA ALA A 408 -11.99 10.33 17.57
C ALA A 408 -11.18 10.90 18.76
N GLN A 409 -9.89 11.12 18.56
CA GLN A 409 -9.02 11.82 19.51
C GLN A 409 -9.11 13.37 19.41
N GLU A 410 -10.00 13.90 18.58
CA GLU A 410 -10.20 15.34 18.35
C GLU A 410 -8.95 16.08 17.82
N GLN A 411 -8.02 15.37 17.19
CA GLN A 411 -6.80 15.97 16.63
C GLN A 411 -7.02 16.58 15.25
N VAL A 412 -7.93 16.02 14.47
CA VAL A 412 -8.29 16.52 13.13
C VAL A 412 -9.81 16.64 13.00
N PRO A 413 -10.30 17.56 12.15
CA PRO A 413 -11.72 17.80 12.02
C PRO A 413 -12.44 16.63 11.31
N GLN A 414 -13.72 16.43 11.59
CA GLN A 414 -14.52 15.34 11.01
C GLN A 414 -14.56 15.40 9.47
N GLU A 415 -14.44 16.59 8.89
CA GLU A 415 -14.36 16.83 7.45
C GLU A 415 -13.21 16.10 6.76
N SER A 416 -12.15 15.72 7.48
CA SER A 416 -11.05 14.90 6.95
C SER A 416 -11.53 13.54 6.46
N TRP A 417 -12.54 12.96 7.12
CA TRP A 417 -13.12 11.68 6.70
C TRP A 417 -13.80 11.82 5.33
N PHE A 418 -14.48 12.94 5.11
CA PHE A 418 -15.20 13.24 3.87
C PHE A 418 -14.30 13.78 2.76
N ALA A 419 -13.07 14.19 3.08
CA ALA A 419 -12.06 14.58 2.10
C ALA A 419 -11.46 13.37 1.36
N LEU A 420 -11.54 12.16 1.94
CA LEU A 420 -11.12 10.93 1.26
C LEU A 420 -11.96 10.71 -0.02
N GLY A 421 -11.37 10.19 -1.08
CA GLY A 421 -12.02 9.94 -2.36
C GLY A 421 -12.94 8.72 -2.27
N ARG A 422 -14.15 8.85 -2.80
CA ARG A 422 -15.09 7.74 -3.05
C ARG A 422 -15.14 7.41 -4.53
N LEU A 423 -14.01 6.98 -5.10
CA LEU A 423 -13.96 6.54 -6.49
C LEU A 423 -14.71 5.21 -6.60
N LEU A 424 -15.78 5.18 -7.40
CA LEU A 424 -16.67 4.03 -7.53
C LEU A 424 -16.57 3.41 -8.91
N ILE A 425 -16.46 2.09 -8.94
CA ILE A 425 -16.67 1.26 -10.12
C ILE A 425 -17.92 0.41 -9.94
N THR A 426 -18.37 -0.19 -11.03
CA THR A 426 -19.42 -1.20 -11.02
C THR A 426 -18.79 -2.58 -11.18
N THR A 427 -18.83 -3.40 -10.13
CA THR A 427 -18.42 -4.80 -10.19
C THR A 427 -19.68 -5.65 -10.08
N ASP A 428 -20.01 -6.43 -11.13
CA ASP A 428 -21.22 -7.27 -11.19
C ASP A 428 -22.54 -6.53 -10.88
N GLY A 429 -22.62 -5.24 -11.22
CA GLY A 429 -23.82 -4.41 -11.02
C GLY A 429 -23.86 -3.63 -9.70
N GLU A 430 -22.88 -3.83 -8.80
CA GLU A 430 -22.82 -3.21 -7.48
C GLU A 430 -21.72 -2.12 -7.42
N PRO A 431 -21.96 -0.93 -6.82
CA PRO A 431 -20.91 0.04 -6.51
C PRO A 431 -19.81 -0.54 -5.59
N THR A 432 -18.57 -0.45 -6.04
CA THR A 432 -17.37 -0.85 -5.28
C THR A 432 -16.40 0.32 -5.25
N LEU A 433 -15.85 0.63 -4.08
CA LEU A 433 -14.77 1.63 -3.97
C LEU A 433 -13.48 1.09 -4.61
N LEU A 434 -12.76 1.94 -5.34
CA LEU A 434 -11.42 1.67 -5.84
C LEU A 434 -10.36 2.06 -4.82
N SER A 435 -9.33 1.22 -4.69
CA SER A 435 -8.10 1.51 -3.96
C SER A 435 -6.95 1.83 -4.92
N TRP A 436 -5.76 2.13 -4.39
CA TRP A 436 -4.61 2.44 -5.24
C TRP A 436 -4.08 1.16 -5.90
N SER A 437 -3.70 0.17 -5.10
CA SER A 437 -3.08 -1.04 -5.64
C SER A 437 -4.06 -2.17 -5.97
N GLY A 438 -5.32 -2.10 -5.53
CA GLY A 438 -6.30 -3.19 -5.68
C GLY A 438 -6.00 -4.38 -4.77
N SER A 439 -5.24 -4.14 -3.70
CA SER A 439 -4.72 -5.15 -2.78
C SER A 439 -5.73 -5.46 -1.68
N MET A 440 -5.92 -6.74 -1.32
CA MET A 440 -6.94 -7.14 -0.34
C MET A 440 -6.79 -6.44 1.02
N PHE A 441 -5.55 -6.21 1.48
CA PHE A 441 -5.32 -5.61 2.80
C PHE A 441 -5.83 -4.15 2.89
N GLU A 442 -5.71 -3.34 1.83
CA GLU A 442 -6.19 -1.94 1.79
C GLU A 442 -7.68 -1.88 2.17
N TYR A 443 -8.43 -2.89 1.75
CA TYR A 443 -9.84 -3.05 2.08
C TYR A 443 -10.06 -3.71 3.42
N LEU A 444 -9.44 -4.86 3.72
CA LEU A 444 -9.89 -5.68 4.85
C LEU A 444 -9.07 -5.51 6.14
N MET A 445 -7.89 -4.91 6.10
CA MET A 445 -7.08 -4.72 7.31
C MET A 445 -7.82 -3.89 8.37
N PRO A 446 -8.46 -2.73 8.06
CA PRO A 446 -9.18 -1.98 9.08
C PRO A 446 -10.38 -2.73 9.66
N LEU A 447 -10.98 -3.68 8.92
CA LEU A 447 -12.11 -4.50 9.40
C LEU A 447 -11.72 -5.39 10.60
N LEU A 448 -10.44 -5.67 10.82
CA LEU A 448 -9.96 -6.45 11.96
C LEU A 448 -10.39 -5.83 13.30
N VAL A 449 -10.41 -4.50 13.38
CA VAL A 449 -10.76 -3.75 14.60
C VAL A 449 -11.96 -2.83 14.41
N MET A 450 -12.16 -2.25 13.23
CA MET A 450 -13.27 -1.33 12.98
C MET A 450 -14.57 -2.09 12.69
N PRO A 451 -15.68 -1.81 13.40
CA PRO A 451 -16.95 -2.46 13.13
C PRO A 451 -17.52 -2.08 11.75
N THR A 452 -18.20 -3.03 11.11
CA THR A 452 -18.94 -2.80 9.86
C THR A 452 -20.46 -2.87 10.10
N TYR A 453 -21.20 -2.17 9.25
CA TYR A 453 -22.67 -2.10 9.29
C TYR A 453 -23.24 -2.56 7.95
N THR A 454 -24.20 -3.46 8.01
CA THR A 454 -24.85 -4.05 6.82
C THR A 454 -25.49 -2.98 5.95
N ASN A 455 -25.41 -3.14 4.63
CA ASN A 455 -26.00 -2.22 3.63
C ASN A 455 -25.38 -0.80 3.65
N THR A 456 -24.09 -0.70 4.00
CA THR A 456 -23.32 0.54 3.87
C THR A 456 -22.35 0.44 2.69
N LEU A 457 -21.84 1.58 2.22
CA LEU A 457 -20.93 1.61 1.08
C LEU A 457 -19.67 0.76 1.31
N ILE A 458 -19.11 0.81 2.51
CA ILE A 458 -17.92 0.05 2.90
C ILE A 458 -18.22 -1.45 2.97
N ASP A 459 -19.35 -1.82 3.58
CA ASP A 459 -19.78 -3.22 3.70
C ASP A 459 -20.01 -3.87 2.34
N GLN A 460 -20.69 -3.16 1.44
CA GLN A 460 -20.89 -3.59 0.07
C GLN A 460 -19.56 -3.72 -0.70
N THR A 461 -18.65 -2.76 -0.52
CA THR A 461 -17.31 -2.82 -1.12
C THR A 461 -16.56 -4.07 -0.69
N TYR A 462 -16.61 -4.45 0.59
CA TYR A 462 -15.95 -5.67 1.07
C TYR A 462 -16.45 -6.92 0.36
N HIS A 463 -17.77 -7.06 0.24
CA HIS A 463 -18.35 -8.19 -0.48
C HIS A 463 -17.93 -8.21 -1.95
N ALA A 464 -18.00 -7.07 -2.65
CA ALA A 464 -17.66 -6.99 -4.07
C ALA A 464 -16.17 -7.28 -4.33
N VAL A 465 -15.26 -6.75 -3.50
CA VAL A 465 -13.81 -7.00 -3.58
C VAL A 465 -13.50 -8.49 -3.41
N VAL A 466 -14.09 -9.16 -2.42
CA VAL A 466 -13.88 -10.59 -2.19
C VAL A 466 -14.42 -11.42 -3.35
N GLN A 467 -15.60 -11.10 -3.89
CA GLN A 467 -16.13 -11.80 -5.07
C GLN A 467 -15.26 -11.59 -6.31
N ARG A 468 -14.75 -10.37 -6.55
CA ARG A 468 -13.84 -10.10 -7.67
C ARG A 468 -12.54 -10.88 -7.55
N GLN A 469 -11.98 -10.99 -6.35
CA GLN A 469 -10.80 -11.80 -6.06
C GLN A 469 -11.05 -13.30 -6.33
N ILE A 470 -12.19 -13.84 -5.90
CA ILE A 470 -12.61 -15.21 -6.20
C ILE A 470 -12.74 -15.42 -7.71
N ALA A 471 -13.40 -14.49 -8.41
CA ALA A 471 -13.59 -14.55 -9.86
C ALA A 471 -12.25 -14.53 -10.60
N TYR A 472 -11.32 -13.67 -10.19
CA TYR A 472 -10.00 -13.57 -10.80
C TYR A 472 -9.16 -14.85 -10.60
N GLY A 473 -9.17 -15.43 -9.40
CA GLY A 473 -8.51 -16.72 -9.16
C GLY A 473 -9.08 -17.85 -10.02
N LYS A 474 -10.42 -17.88 -10.21
CA LYS A 474 -11.09 -18.82 -11.14
C LYS A 474 -10.68 -18.59 -12.60
N GLN A 475 -10.64 -17.33 -13.06
CA GLN A 475 -10.21 -16.96 -14.42
C GLN A 475 -8.77 -17.42 -14.71
N ARG A 476 -7.89 -17.32 -13.72
CA ARG A 476 -6.47 -17.72 -13.83
C ARG A 476 -6.21 -19.18 -13.43
N ASN A 477 -7.24 -19.94 -13.05
CA ASN A 477 -7.16 -21.32 -12.58
C ASN A 477 -6.20 -21.56 -11.40
N VAL A 478 -6.08 -20.58 -10.50
CA VAL A 478 -5.24 -20.65 -9.28
C VAL A 478 -6.10 -20.47 -8.02
N PRO A 479 -5.60 -20.74 -6.80
CA PRO A 479 -6.22 -20.22 -5.59
C PRO A 479 -6.30 -18.68 -5.65
N TRP A 480 -7.19 -18.06 -4.87
CA TRP A 480 -7.33 -16.59 -4.84
C TRP A 480 -6.76 -15.99 -3.54
N GLY A 481 -6.69 -14.65 -3.48
CA GLY A 481 -6.12 -13.92 -2.34
C GLY A 481 -4.88 -13.13 -2.74
N THR A 482 -5.00 -12.22 -3.69
CA THR A 482 -3.91 -11.33 -4.09
C THR A 482 -3.86 -10.11 -3.17
N SER A 483 -2.70 -9.85 -2.60
CA SER A 483 -2.42 -8.73 -1.73
C SER A 483 -0.90 -8.49 -1.71
N GLU A 484 -0.43 -7.41 -1.09
CA GLU A 484 1.00 -7.17 -0.88
C GLU A 484 1.67 -8.36 -0.19
N SER A 485 2.80 -8.82 -0.73
CA SER A 485 3.47 -10.01 -0.21
C SER A 485 4.90 -10.15 -0.72
N GLY A 486 5.61 -11.13 -0.14
CA GLY A 486 6.81 -11.69 -0.75
C GLY A 486 6.54 -12.33 -2.12
N TYR A 487 7.53 -12.35 -3.01
CA TYR A 487 7.45 -12.99 -4.33
C TYR A 487 8.79 -13.62 -4.76
N ASN A 488 8.80 -14.39 -5.87
CA ASN A 488 9.95 -15.19 -6.27
C ASN A 488 11.06 -14.35 -6.95
N THR A 489 11.65 -13.46 -6.17
CA THR A 489 12.84 -12.67 -6.50
C THR A 489 13.58 -12.44 -5.20
N VAL A 490 14.91 -12.55 -5.23
CA VAL A 490 15.74 -12.45 -4.04
C VAL A 490 16.83 -11.37 -4.21
N ASP A 491 17.24 -10.75 -3.12
CA ASP A 491 18.40 -9.83 -3.11
C ASP A 491 19.74 -10.59 -3.09
N GLY A 492 20.85 -9.85 -3.03
CA GLY A 492 22.21 -10.39 -2.91
C GLY A 492 22.45 -11.21 -1.63
N HIS A 493 21.57 -11.11 -0.63
CA HIS A 493 21.59 -11.91 0.60
C HIS A 493 20.58 -13.07 0.57
N LEU A 494 19.99 -13.35 -0.60
CA LEU A 494 18.99 -14.39 -0.84
C LEU A 494 17.66 -14.19 -0.09
N ASN A 495 17.35 -12.96 0.35
CA ASN A 495 16.08 -12.64 0.97
C ASN A 495 14.98 -12.39 -0.09
N TYR A 496 13.82 -13.00 0.10
CA TYR A 496 12.66 -12.70 -0.75
C TYR A 496 12.31 -11.22 -0.74
N GLN A 497 12.09 -10.65 -1.93
CA GLN A 497 11.65 -9.28 -2.10
C GLN A 497 10.15 -9.14 -1.86
N TYR A 498 9.73 -7.93 -1.49
CA TYR A 498 8.36 -7.59 -1.11
C TYR A 498 7.81 -6.47 -1.98
N ARG A 499 6.54 -6.58 -2.41
CA ARG A 499 5.85 -5.50 -3.13
C ARG A 499 4.33 -5.63 -3.07
N ALA A 500 3.64 -4.55 -3.42
CA ALA A 500 2.18 -4.52 -3.53
C ALA A 500 1.66 -5.18 -4.82
N PHE A 501 0.73 -6.13 -4.64
CA PHE A 501 -0.04 -6.80 -5.68
C PHE A 501 -1.52 -6.52 -5.51
N GLY A 502 -2.27 -6.51 -6.61
CA GLY A 502 -3.71 -6.39 -6.57
C GLY A 502 -4.39 -6.99 -7.76
N VAL A 503 -5.72 -7.03 -7.71
CA VAL A 503 -6.54 -7.62 -8.78
C VAL A 503 -6.95 -6.54 -9.78
N PRO A 504 -6.83 -6.79 -11.10
CA PRO A 504 -7.36 -5.89 -12.13
C PRO A 504 -8.83 -5.53 -11.89
N GLY A 505 -9.14 -4.26 -12.08
CA GLY A 505 -10.46 -3.71 -11.81
C GLY A 505 -10.75 -3.43 -10.34
N LEU A 506 -9.78 -3.55 -9.42
CA LEU A 506 -9.92 -3.08 -8.03
C LEU A 506 -8.91 -1.97 -7.66
N GLY A 507 -7.90 -1.73 -8.49
CA GLY A 507 -6.85 -0.75 -8.25
C GLY A 507 -6.73 0.25 -9.39
N LEU A 508 -6.33 1.48 -9.07
CA LEU A 508 -5.97 2.49 -10.08
C LEU A 508 -4.57 2.24 -10.70
N LYS A 509 -3.70 1.48 -10.02
CA LYS A 509 -2.36 1.12 -10.52
C LYS A 509 -2.48 0.31 -11.82
N ARG A 510 -1.71 0.66 -12.86
CA ARG A 510 -1.64 -0.11 -14.12
C ARG A 510 -0.72 -1.33 -13.96
N GLY A 511 -0.90 -2.36 -14.80
CA GLY A 511 -0.07 -3.57 -14.79
C GLY A 511 -0.42 -4.62 -13.73
N LEU A 512 -1.57 -4.48 -13.03
CA LEU A 512 -2.01 -5.45 -12.00
C LEU A 512 -2.20 -6.87 -12.54
N ALA A 513 -2.41 -7.02 -13.86
CA ALA A 513 -2.59 -8.31 -14.50
C ALA A 513 -1.27 -9.07 -14.76
N GLU A 514 -0.12 -8.37 -14.73
CA GLU A 514 1.20 -8.90 -15.09
C GLU A 514 1.74 -9.89 -14.05
N ASP A 515 1.36 -9.68 -12.79
CA ASP A 515 1.79 -10.49 -11.67
C ASP A 515 0.67 -11.39 -11.16
N LEU A 516 1.02 -12.64 -10.86
CA LEU A 516 0.08 -13.60 -10.28
C LEU A 516 0.68 -14.19 -9.01
N VAL A 517 0.58 -13.42 -7.93
CA VAL A 517 1.03 -13.83 -6.60
C VAL A 517 -0.19 -13.96 -5.69
N ILE A 518 -0.28 -15.10 -5.01
CA ILE A 518 -1.37 -15.44 -4.10
C ILE A 518 -0.83 -15.49 -2.67
N ALA A 519 -1.35 -14.64 -1.82
CA ALA A 519 -0.98 -14.51 -0.41
C ALA A 519 -2.07 -15.13 0.49
N PRO A 520 -1.78 -16.25 1.20
CA PRO A 520 -2.78 -16.91 2.04
C PRO A 520 -3.40 -16.02 3.11
N TYR A 521 -2.67 -15.04 3.65
CA TYR A 521 -3.23 -14.11 4.65
C TYR A 521 -4.37 -13.26 4.08
N ALA A 522 -4.37 -12.95 2.77
CA ALA A 522 -5.47 -12.25 2.12
C ALA A 522 -6.74 -13.10 2.07
N SER A 523 -6.59 -14.42 1.90
CA SER A 523 -7.69 -15.37 2.06
C SER A 523 -8.15 -15.47 3.50
N ALA A 524 -7.23 -15.39 4.48
CA ALA A 524 -7.59 -15.36 5.90
C ALA A 524 -8.40 -14.10 6.24
N LEU A 525 -8.02 -12.92 5.74
CA LEU A 525 -8.80 -11.69 5.90
C LEU A 525 -10.24 -11.82 5.36
N ALA A 526 -10.41 -12.52 4.23
CA ALA A 526 -11.73 -12.74 3.64
C ALA A 526 -12.65 -13.62 4.49
N LEU A 527 -12.16 -14.31 5.53
CA LEU A 527 -13.00 -15.01 6.51
C LEU A 527 -13.98 -14.06 7.23
N MET A 528 -13.64 -12.77 7.30
CA MET A 528 -14.51 -11.76 7.93
C MET A 528 -15.72 -11.36 7.08
N VAL A 529 -15.71 -11.74 5.79
CA VAL A 529 -16.68 -11.30 4.77
C VAL A 529 -17.42 -12.50 4.16
N ASP A 530 -16.68 -13.48 3.64
CA ASP A 530 -17.21 -14.73 3.05
C ASP A 530 -16.48 -15.94 3.66
N PRO A 531 -16.89 -16.37 4.88
CA PRO A 531 -16.17 -17.40 5.62
C PRO A 531 -16.18 -18.76 4.93
N GLU A 532 -17.26 -19.11 4.23
CA GLU A 532 -17.36 -20.40 3.54
C GLU A 532 -16.39 -20.48 2.35
N ALA A 533 -16.36 -19.45 1.49
CA ALA A 533 -15.45 -19.41 0.35
C ALA A 533 -13.97 -19.31 0.78
N ALA A 534 -13.68 -18.47 1.78
CA ALA A 534 -12.34 -18.29 2.32
C ALA A 534 -11.81 -19.58 2.95
N CYS A 535 -12.63 -20.28 3.76
CA CYS A 535 -12.23 -21.55 4.37
C CYS A 535 -11.92 -22.61 3.31
N HIS A 536 -12.74 -22.74 2.27
CA HIS A 536 -12.48 -23.68 1.18
C HIS A 536 -11.17 -23.35 0.45
N ASN A 537 -10.89 -22.06 0.21
CA ASN A 537 -9.65 -21.64 -0.44
C ASN A 537 -8.41 -21.91 0.42
N LEU A 538 -8.49 -21.68 1.73
CA LEU A 538 -7.43 -22.02 2.68
C LEU A 538 -7.19 -23.54 2.74
N GLN A 539 -8.24 -24.36 2.72
CA GLN A 539 -8.10 -25.82 2.63
C GLN A 539 -7.41 -26.25 1.33
N ARG A 540 -7.74 -25.61 0.20
CA ARG A 540 -7.04 -25.84 -1.09
C ARG A 540 -5.56 -25.46 -1.00
N LEU A 541 -5.24 -24.29 -0.46
CA LEU A 541 -3.85 -23.84 -0.25
C LEU A 541 -3.07 -24.79 0.67
N ALA A 542 -3.73 -25.33 1.71
CA ALA A 542 -3.11 -26.31 2.59
C ALA A 542 -2.83 -27.63 1.88
N ALA A 543 -3.78 -28.13 1.09
CA ALA A 543 -3.59 -29.32 0.25
C ALA A 543 -2.48 -29.14 -0.80
N ASP A 544 -2.27 -27.89 -1.24
CA ASP A 544 -1.22 -27.48 -2.17
C ASP A 544 0.19 -27.37 -1.54
N GLY A 545 0.33 -27.63 -0.23
CA GLY A 545 1.61 -27.59 0.48
C GLY A 545 2.06 -26.20 0.90
N VAL A 546 1.14 -25.22 0.97
CA VAL A 546 1.44 -23.81 1.32
C VAL A 546 1.41 -23.58 2.84
N VAL A 547 1.55 -24.65 3.63
CA VAL A 547 1.54 -24.60 5.10
C VAL A 547 2.90 -25.01 5.62
N GLY A 548 3.47 -24.18 6.48
CA GLY A 548 4.69 -24.44 7.21
C GLY A 548 4.47 -24.49 8.72
N LYS A 549 5.57 -24.29 9.45
CA LYS A 549 5.63 -24.38 10.92
C LYS A 549 4.63 -23.46 11.63
N PHE A 550 4.53 -22.22 11.19
CA PHE A 550 3.69 -21.19 11.81
C PHE A 550 2.34 -20.99 11.09
N GLY A 551 1.84 -22.03 10.42
CA GLY A 551 0.63 -21.94 9.60
C GLY A 551 0.99 -21.64 8.15
N PHE A 552 0.20 -20.82 7.46
CA PHE A 552 0.44 -20.54 6.05
C PHE A 552 1.73 -19.75 5.82
N TYR A 553 2.48 -20.16 4.79
CA TYR A 553 3.60 -19.38 4.26
C TYR A 553 3.12 -18.06 3.65
N GLU A 554 4.08 -17.17 3.43
CA GLU A 554 3.87 -15.80 2.95
C GLU A 554 3.06 -15.71 1.66
N ALA A 555 3.46 -16.44 0.62
CA ALA A 555 2.82 -16.37 -0.69
C ALA A 555 3.14 -17.57 -1.59
N VAL A 556 2.44 -17.66 -2.72
CA VAL A 556 2.75 -18.53 -3.84
C VAL A 556 2.80 -17.69 -5.10
N ASP A 557 3.94 -17.72 -5.78
CA ASP A 557 4.17 -16.97 -7.02
C ASP A 557 3.93 -17.88 -8.23
N TYR A 558 2.94 -17.53 -9.03
CA TYR A 558 2.55 -18.20 -10.29
C TYR A 558 2.98 -17.40 -11.53
N THR A 559 3.75 -16.31 -11.35
CA THR A 559 4.12 -15.41 -12.45
C THR A 559 5.06 -16.11 -13.43
N PRO A 560 4.69 -16.33 -14.71
CA PRO A 560 5.47 -17.18 -15.63
C PRO A 560 6.91 -16.70 -15.85
N SER A 561 7.14 -15.40 -15.93
CA SER A 561 8.47 -14.79 -16.14
C SER A 561 9.43 -15.02 -14.97
N ARG A 562 8.93 -15.39 -13.79
CA ARG A 562 9.73 -15.66 -12.58
C ARG A 562 9.89 -17.15 -12.28
N GLN A 563 9.30 -18.04 -13.09
CA GLN A 563 9.41 -19.48 -12.87
C GLN A 563 10.64 -20.05 -13.57
N ARG A 564 11.26 -21.08 -12.97
CA ARG A 564 12.27 -21.88 -13.66
C ARG A 564 11.59 -22.78 -14.70
N ARG A 565 12.35 -23.16 -15.73
CA ARG A 565 11.84 -24.05 -16.79
C ARG A 565 11.35 -25.37 -16.20
N GLY A 566 10.05 -25.62 -16.29
CA GLY A 566 9.38 -26.82 -15.76
C GLY A 566 8.68 -26.66 -14.41
N GLU A 567 8.84 -25.52 -13.74
CA GLU A 567 8.09 -25.17 -12.53
C GLU A 567 6.84 -24.35 -12.88
N ALA A 568 5.69 -24.72 -12.32
CA ALA A 568 4.43 -23.99 -12.54
C ALA A 568 4.17 -22.91 -11.47
N ARG A 569 4.82 -23.02 -10.31
CA ARG A 569 4.69 -22.11 -9.17
C ARG A 569 5.86 -22.29 -8.20
N VAL A 570 6.14 -21.26 -7.40
CA VAL A 570 7.07 -21.31 -6.27
C VAL A 570 6.38 -20.85 -5.00
N VAL A 571 6.54 -21.61 -3.91
CA VAL A 571 6.07 -21.20 -2.57
C VAL A 571 7.14 -20.33 -1.93
N ILE A 572 6.74 -19.15 -1.46
CA ILE A 572 7.60 -18.20 -0.77
C ILE A 572 7.67 -18.62 0.70
N GLN A 573 8.70 -19.38 1.05
CA GLN A 573 8.85 -19.99 2.39
C GLN A 573 9.37 -18.99 3.43
N SER A 574 8.59 -17.95 3.69
CA SER A 574 8.80 -16.97 4.74
C SER A 574 7.51 -16.71 5.51
N PHE A 575 7.61 -15.97 6.60
CA PHE A 575 6.49 -15.48 7.39
C PHE A 575 6.74 -14.03 7.77
N MET A 576 5.71 -13.19 7.71
CA MET A 576 5.77 -11.80 8.17
C MET A 576 4.88 -11.57 9.39
N ALA A 577 5.35 -10.77 10.35
CA ALA A 577 4.65 -10.55 11.61
C ALA A 577 3.23 -9.99 11.42
N HIS A 578 3.07 -8.94 10.60
CA HIS A 578 1.76 -8.36 10.33
C HIS A 578 0.84 -9.32 9.57
N HIS A 579 1.33 -10.12 8.63
CA HIS A 579 0.52 -11.14 7.94
C HIS A 579 0.03 -12.24 8.88
N GLN A 580 0.88 -12.70 9.80
CA GLN A 580 0.48 -13.65 10.85
C GLN A 580 -0.52 -13.02 11.83
N GLY A 581 -0.29 -11.76 12.22
CA GLY A 581 -1.19 -11.01 13.09
C GLY A 581 -2.58 -10.85 12.48
N MET A 582 -2.65 -10.35 11.24
CA MET A 582 -3.89 -10.20 10.49
C MET A 582 -4.63 -11.53 10.33
N SER A 583 -3.90 -12.61 10.02
CA SER A 583 -4.50 -13.95 9.91
C SER A 583 -5.11 -14.42 11.24
N LEU A 584 -4.38 -14.25 12.35
CA LEU A 584 -4.87 -14.65 13.67
C LEU A 584 -6.10 -13.85 14.10
N LEU A 585 -6.09 -12.54 13.87
CA LEU A 585 -7.20 -11.65 14.21
C LEU A 585 -8.43 -11.92 13.32
N ALA A 586 -8.25 -12.26 12.04
CA ALA A 586 -9.36 -12.66 11.17
C ALA A 586 -9.96 -14.03 11.57
N LEU A 587 -9.11 -14.97 12.02
CA LEU A 587 -9.57 -16.22 12.60
C LEU A 587 -10.34 -15.97 13.92
N ALA A 588 -9.83 -15.09 14.78
CA ALA A 588 -10.52 -14.67 16.01
C ALA A 588 -11.84 -13.98 15.70
N TYR A 589 -11.89 -13.14 14.66
CA TYR A 589 -13.11 -12.48 14.21
C TYR A 589 -14.23 -13.50 13.95
N LEU A 590 -13.93 -14.56 13.19
CA LEU A 590 -14.91 -15.57 12.82
C LEU A 590 -15.21 -16.55 13.97
N LEU A 591 -14.19 -17.04 14.66
CA LEU A 591 -14.31 -18.14 15.63
C LEU A 591 -14.71 -17.69 17.04
N LEU A 592 -14.51 -16.40 17.38
CA LEU A 592 -14.72 -15.84 18.72
C LEU A 592 -15.77 -14.70 18.74
N ASP A 593 -16.54 -14.57 17.66
CA ASP A 593 -17.52 -13.49 17.45
C ASP A 593 -16.90 -12.10 17.68
N ARG A 594 -15.92 -11.77 16.83
CA ARG A 594 -15.41 -10.41 16.61
C ARG A 594 -14.99 -9.68 17.89
N PRO A 595 -14.12 -10.29 18.72
CA PRO A 595 -13.75 -9.72 20.00
C PRO A 595 -13.10 -8.34 19.84
N MET A 596 -12.27 -8.14 18.81
CA MET A 596 -11.58 -6.87 18.58
C MET A 596 -12.53 -5.74 18.18
N GLN A 597 -13.53 -5.99 17.33
CA GLN A 597 -14.52 -4.97 17.00
C GLN A 597 -15.38 -4.56 18.20
N ARG A 598 -15.72 -5.51 19.07
CA ARG A 598 -16.44 -5.22 20.32
C ARG A 598 -15.60 -4.36 21.26
N ARG A 599 -14.29 -4.66 21.38
CA ARG A 599 -13.35 -3.87 22.17
C ARG A 599 -13.14 -2.47 21.58
N PHE A 600 -12.97 -2.36 20.27
CA PHE A 600 -12.86 -1.08 19.57
C PHE A 600 -14.10 -0.20 19.83
N ALA A 601 -15.30 -0.75 19.64
CA ALA A 601 -16.56 -0.03 19.86
C ALA A 601 -16.83 0.29 21.34
N ALA A 602 -16.14 -0.35 22.28
CA ALA A 602 -16.25 -0.09 23.72
C ALA A 602 -15.37 1.09 24.19
N ASN A 603 -14.40 1.53 23.39
CA ASN A 603 -13.67 2.75 23.70
C ASN A 603 -14.61 3.97 23.54
N PRO A 604 -14.76 4.85 24.56
CA PRO A 604 -15.71 5.96 24.50
C PRO A 604 -15.47 6.95 23.35
N GLN A 605 -14.21 7.24 23.01
CA GLN A 605 -13.86 8.16 21.91
C GLN A 605 -14.28 7.56 20.56
N PHE A 606 -13.99 6.27 20.36
CA PHE A 606 -14.40 5.55 19.15
C PHE A 606 -15.92 5.42 19.07
N GLN A 607 -16.58 5.11 20.18
CA GLN A 607 -18.03 4.99 20.27
C GLN A 607 -18.74 6.26 19.79
N ALA A 608 -18.27 7.44 20.21
CA ALA A 608 -18.80 8.73 19.78
C ALA A 608 -18.65 8.98 18.27
N THR A 609 -17.65 8.34 17.64
CA THR A 609 -17.26 8.56 16.24
C THR A 609 -17.82 7.51 15.27
N LEU A 610 -18.41 6.41 15.79
CA LEU A 610 -18.88 5.26 14.99
C LEU A 610 -19.85 5.61 13.85
N LEU A 611 -20.57 6.74 13.94
CA LEU A 611 -21.50 7.18 12.89
C LEU A 611 -20.81 7.44 11.54
N LEU A 612 -19.50 7.74 11.53
CA LEU A 612 -18.72 7.88 10.29
C LEU A 612 -18.68 6.59 9.46
N LEU A 613 -18.84 5.43 10.11
CA LEU A 613 -18.81 4.12 9.44
C LEU A 613 -20.16 3.75 8.80
N GLN A 614 -21.20 4.59 8.97
CA GLN A 614 -22.56 4.35 8.49
C GLN A 614 -22.88 5.15 7.22
N GLU A 615 -21.94 5.16 6.26
CA GLU A 615 -22.15 5.82 4.97
C GLU A 615 -23.13 5.04 4.08
N ARG A 616 -24.13 5.75 3.57
CA ARG A 616 -25.12 5.19 2.65
C ARG A 616 -24.48 4.89 1.30
N ILE A 617 -24.95 3.84 0.65
CA ILE A 617 -24.61 3.52 -0.74
C ILE A 617 -25.13 4.66 -1.64
N PRO A 618 -24.26 5.34 -2.42
CA PRO A 618 -24.68 6.44 -3.28
C PRO A 618 -25.70 5.98 -4.33
N LYS A 619 -26.73 6.80 -4.58
CA LYS A 619 -27.69 6.54 -5.66
C LYS A 619 -27.10 7.02 -6.98
N ALA A 620 -26.75 6.07 -7.86
CA ALA A 620 -26.39 6.22 -9.27
C ALA A 620 -25.95 7.64 -9.68
N THR A 621 -24.68 7.97 -9.44
CA THR A 621 -23.96 9.08 -10.06
C THR A 621 -22.70 8.54 -10.70
N ALA A 622 -22.49 8.92 -11.96
CA ALA A 622 -21.32 8.64 -12.82
C ALA A 622 -20.32 7.62 -12.26
N PHE A 623 -20.59 6.34 -12.51
CA PHE A 623 -19.62 5.28 -12.24
C PHE A 623 -18.39 5.48 -13.12
N TYR A 624 -17.20 5.26 -12.54
CA TYR A 624 -15.97 5.18 -13.32
C TYR A 624 -16.11 3.98 -14.26
N THR A 625 -16.39 4.23 -15.54
CA THR A 625 -16.70 3.18 -16.49
C THR A 625 -15.39 2.66 -17.07
N GLN A 626 -14.84 1.61 -16.46
CA GLN A 626 -13.76 0.83 -17.06
C GLN A 626 -14.37 -0.13 -18.09
N ALA A 627 -14.72 0.38 -19.27
CA ALA A 627 -15.18 -0.44 -20.40
C ALA A 627 -14.05 -1.30 -21.02
N ALA A 628 -12.87 -1.35 -20.41
CA ALA A 628 -11.64 -1.91 -21.00
C ALA A 628 -11.27 -3.33 -20.53
N GLU A 629 -11.81 -3.84 -19.42
CA GLU A 629 -11.27 -5.09 -18.84
C GLU A 629 -11.91 -6.40 -19.32
N VAL A 630 -13.12 -6.36 -19.91
CA VAL A 630 -13.67 -7.57 -20.57
C VAL A 630 -12.91 -7.88 -21.88
N ALA A 631 -12.29 -6.85 -22.48
CA ALA A 631 -11.41 -7.02 -23.64
C ALA A 631 -10.03 -7.57 -23.25
N GLU A 632 -9.44 -7.15 -22.13
CA GLU A 632 -8.12 -7.65 -21.66
C GLU A 632 -8.13 -9.15 -21.30
N VAL A 633 -9.23 -9.69 -20.75
CA VAL A 633 -9.32 -11.14 -20.42
C VAL A 633 -9.48 -12.01 -21.68
N LEU A 634 -10.05 -11.47 -22.76
CA LEU A 634 -10.21 -12.19 -24.03
C LEU A 634 -9.02 -11.99 -24.99
N LEU A 635 -8.25 -10.91 -24.85
CA LEU A 635 -7.08 -10.61 -25.69
C LEU A 635 -5.76 -11.15 -25.10
N ALA A 636 -5.72 -11.50 -23.81
CA ALA A 636 -4.53 -12.10 -23.19
C ALA A 636 -4.22 -13.53 -23.67
N SER A 637 -5.11 -14.14 -24.46
CA SER A 637 -4.74 -15.31 -25.27
C SER A 637 -4.15 -14.82 -26.59
N SER A 638 -2.82 -14.92 -26.68
CA SER A 638 -1.99 -14.76 -27.88
C SER A 638 -1.84 -13.34 -28.46
N GLU A 639 -1.07 -12.49 -27.78
CA GLU A 639 -0.24 -11.52 -28.50
C GLU A 639 1.21 -11.60 -27.98
N PRO A 640 2.21 -11.66 -28.87
CA PRO A 640 3.61 -11.57 -28.46
C PRO A 640 3.88 -10.14 -27.97
N GLN A 641 4.07 -9.96 -26.67
CA GLN A 641 4.72 -8.76 -26.13
C GLN A 641 6.07 -8.61 -26.82
N ILE A 642 6.23 -7.56 -27.64
CA ILE A 642 7.54 -7.21 -28.16
C ILE A 642 8.28 -6.47 -27.03
N PRO A 643 9.48 -6.91 -26.65
CA PRO A 643 10.24 -6.31 -25.57
C PRO A 643 10.78 -4.93 -25.96
N ILE A 644 11.07 -4.11 -24.93
CA ILE A 644 11.99 -2.97 -24.98
C ILE A 644 13.11 -3.25 -26.00
N ARG A 645 13.25 -2.39 -27.01
CA ARG A 645 14.26 -2.59 -28.06
C ARG A 645 15.60 -2.08 -27.56
N VAL A 646 16.50 -3.00 -27.20
CA VAL A 646 17.87 -2.68 -26.78
C VAL A 646 18.84 -2.96 -27.93
N LEU A 647 19.48 -1.91 -28.42
CA LEU A 647 20.41 -1.94 -29.55
C LEU A 647 21.80 -1.59 -29.06
N THR A 648 22.72 -2.56 -29.11
CA THR A 648 24.11 -2.38 -28.65
C THR A 648 25.06 -1.93 -29.75
N ASN A 649 24.62 -1.98 -31.01
CA ASN A 649 25.40 -1.53 -32.16
C ASN A 649 24.79 -0.24 -32.76
N PRO A 650 25.50 0.90 -32.74
CA PRO A 650 25.01 2.12 -33.37
C PRO A 650 25.05 2.07 -34.90
N ASN A 651 25.85 1.18 -35.49
CA ASN A 651 26.04 1.05 -36.93
C ASN A 651 25.24 -0.14 -37.48
N THR A 652 23.92 0.04 -37.61
CA THR A 652 23.01 -0.94 -38.21
C THR A 652 22.89 -0.72 -39.72
N LEU A 653 22.58 -1.78 -40.48
CA LEU A 653 22.34 -1.67 -41.94
C LEU A 653 21.10 -0.83 -42.26
N ILE A 654 20.10 -0.91 -41.40
CA ILE A 654 18.88 -0.11 -41.42
C ILE A 654 18.84 0.60 -40.06
N PRO A 655 18.88 1.94 -40.02
CA PRO A 655 18.74 2.68 -38.78
C PRO A 655 17.42 2.34 -38.11
N GLU A 656 17.49 1.94 -36.84
CA GLU A 656 16.31 1.76 -36.02
C GLU A 656 15.91 3.13 -35.47
N VAL A 657 14.62 3.45 -35.53
CA VAL A 657 14.11 4.77 -35.14
C VAL A 657 13.06 4.66 -34.03
N GLN A 658 13.02 5.68 -33.19
CA GLN A 658 11.97 5.93 -32.22
C GLN A 658 11.28 7.26 -32.53
N LEU A 659 9.96 7.23 -32.57
CA LEU A 659 9.11 8.39 -32.81
C LEU A 659 8.42 8.78 -31.50
N LEU A 660 8.58 10.03 -31.08
CA LEU A 660 8.00 10.57 -29.85
C LEU A 660 7.09 11.74 -30.20
N SER A 661 5.90 11.82 -29.61
CA SER A 661 4.96 12.90 -29.90
C SER A 661 3.90 13.12 -28.83
N ASN A 662 3.45 14.36 -28.69
CA ASN A 662 2.24 14.75 -27.95
C ASN A 662 1.04 15.07 -28.90
N GLY A 663 1.16 14.74 -30.19
CA GLY A 663 0.19 15.04 -31.24
C GLY A 663 0.47 16.33 -32.03
N HIS A 664 1.21 17.28 -31.46
CA HIS A 664 1.60 18.53 -32.15
C HIS A 664 3.12 18.63 -32.35
N TYR A 665 3.88 18.37 -31.30
CA TYR A 665 5.34 18.27 -31.31
C TYR A 665 5.76 16.82 -31.59
N HIS A 666 6.76 16.65 -32.45
CA HIS A 666 7.24 15.36 -32.94
C HIS A 666 8.76 15.33 -32.90
N VAL A 667 9.31 14.25 -32.38
CA VAL A 667 10.75 13.96 -32.39
C VAL A 667 10.96 12.60 -33.03
N MET A 668 11.88 12.52 -33.98
CA MET A 668 12.43 11.25 -34.45
C MET A 668 13.86 11.16 -33.94
N VAL A 669 14.23 10.02 -33.36
CA VAL A 669 15.61 9.73 -32.97
C VAL A 669 16.01 8.34 -33.46
N THR A 670 17.23 8.22 -33.98
CA THR A 670 17.79 6.95 -34.48
C THR A 670 18.59 6.26 -33.38
N ASN A 671 18.88 4.98 -33.56
CA ASN A 671 19.72 4.20 -32.66
C ASN A 671 21.18 4.67 -32.59
N ALA A 672 21.60 5.62 -33.42
CA ALA A 672 22.91 6.26 -33.34
C ALA A 672 22.83 7.66 -32.69
N GLY A 673 21.62 8.18 -32.44
CA GLY A 673 21.39 9.48 -31.81
C GLY A 673 21.15 10.64 -32.77
N GLY A 674 21.12 10.40 -34.09
CA GLY A 674 20.66 11.38 -35.07
C GLY A 674 19.14 11.53 -35.06
N GLY A 675 18.60 12.56 -35.69
CA GLY A 675 17.16 12.81 -35.64
C GLY A 675 16.70 14.19 -36.04
N TYR A 676 15.46 14.51 -35.68
CA TYR A 676 14.87 15.83 -35.89
C TYR A 676 13.74 16.13 -34.93
N SER A 677 13.36 17.41 -34.87
CA SER A 677 12.24 17.93 -34.09
C SER A 677 11.35 18.79 -34.99
N ARG A 678 10.04 18.58 -34.92
CA ARG A 678 9.03 19.26 -35.74
C ARG A 678 7.82 19.57 -34.86
N CYS A 679 7.22 20.74 -35.04
CA CYS A 679 5.94 21.08 -34.41
C CYS A 679 4.94 21.47 -35.49
N LYS A 680 3.83 20.74 -35.59
CA LYS A 680 2.83 20.89 -36.65
C LYS A 680 3.56 20.96 -38.00
N ASP A 681 3.28 21.95 -38.83
CA ASP A 681 3.89 22.08 -40.15
C ASP A 681 5.29 22.70 -40.15
N PHE A 682 5.86 23.05 -38.99
CA PHE A 682 7.17 23.71 -38.88
C PHE A 682 8.27 22.74 -38.44
N ALA A 683 9.35 22.67 -39.22
CA ALA A 683 10.60 22.08 -38.76
C ALA A 683 11.21 22.98 -37.68
N VAL A 684 11.47 22.40 -36.50
CA VAL A 684 12.11 23.09 -35.38
C VAL A 684 13.63 22.98 -35.56
N THR A 685 14.12 21.76 -35.77
CA THR A 685 15.52 21.47 -36.11
C THR A 685 15.65 20.96 -37.55
N ARG A 686 16.81 21.22 -38.19
CA ARG A 686 17.06 20.82 -39.58
C ARG A 686 17.25 19.33 -39.72
N TRP A 687 16.64 18.75 -40.75
CA TRP A 687 16.82 17.37 -41.15
C TRP A 687 16.59 17.19 -42.65
N GLN A 688 17.40 16.33 -43.26
CA GLN A 688 17.24 15.92 -44.65
C GLN A 688 17.40 14.41 -44.73
N GLU A 689 16.52 13.78 -45.51
CA GLU A 689 16.59 12.36 -45.79
C GLU A 689 17.86 12.06 -46.58
N ASP A 690 18.74 11.24 -46.00
CA ASP A 690 19.95 10.74 -46.64
C ASP A 690 20.21 9.33 -46.11
N SER A 691 20.02 8.32 -46.96
CA SER A 691 20.21 6.91 -46.60
C SER A 691 21.65 6.56 -46.24
N THR A 692 22.61 7.45 -46.49
CA THR A 692 24.03 7.24 -46.23
C THR A 692 24.56 8.00 -45.02
N ARG A 693 23.77 8.90 -44.41
CA ARG A 693 24.24 9.79 -43.35
C ARG A 693 23.16 10.07 -42.29
N ASP A 694 23.54 9.94 -41.02
CA ASP A 694 22.67 10.21 -39.87
C ASP A 694 23.22 11.33 -38.96
N HIS A 695 23.59 12.45 -39.57
CA HIS A 695 24.38 13.52 -38.92
C HIS A 695 23.55 14.72 -38.47
N TRP A 696 22.22 14.60 -38.49
CA TRP A 696 21.27 15.67 -38.17
C TRP A 696 20.70 15.52 -36.76
N GLY A 697 20.10 16.58 -36.23
CA GLY A 697 19.36 16.57 -34.98
C GLY A 697 20.03 17.35 -33.85
N THR A 698 19.57 17.08 -32.63
CA THR A 698 20.05 17.73 -31.41
C THR A 698 21.15 16.89 -30.79
N VAL A 699 22.33 17.51 -30.64
CA VAL A 699 23.55 16.87 -30.19
C VAL A 699 23.99 17.45 -28.85
N CYS A 700 24.56 16.60 -27.99
CA CYS A 700 25.28 17.02 -26.80
C CYS A 700 26.69 16.43 -26.81
N TYR A 701 27.69 17.30 -26.95
CA TYR A 701 29.11 16.96 -26.89
C TYR A 701 29.62 17.03 -25.46
N ILE A 702 30.53 16.12 -25.11
CA ILE A 702 31.30 16.14 -23.87
C ILE A 702 32.78 16.18 -24.25
N ARG A 703 33.52 17.14 -23.70
CA ARG A 703 34.97 17.25 -23.86
C ARG A 703 35.63 17.22 -22.49
N ASP A 704 36.61 16.34 -22.30
CA ASP A 704 37.49 16.42 -21.13
C ASP A 704 38.52 17.53 -21.35
N VAL A 705 38.56 18.49 -20.43
CA VAL A 705 39.45 19.65 -20.52
C VAL A 705 40.91 19.25 -20.36
N ALA A 706 41.20 18.20 -19.59
CA ALA A 706 42.57 17.80 -19.30
C ALA A 706 43.23 17.08 -20.49
N SER A 707 42.53 16.12 -21.11
CA SER A 707 43.03 15.38 -22.27
C SER A 707 42.79 16.10 -23.59
N GLY A 708 41.73 16.92 -23.68
CA GLY A 708 41.26 17.53 -24.92
C GLY A 708 40.42 16.58 -25.79
N GLU A 709 40.27 15.32 -25.39
CA GLU A 709 39.41 14.33 -26.06
C GLU A 709 37.93 14.71 -25.90
N PHE A 710 37.13 14.41 -26.92
CA PHE A 710 35.69 14.68 -26.90
C PHE A 710 34.90 13.61 -27.63
N TRP A 711 33.66 13.44 -27.20
CA TRP A 711 32.68 12.51 -27.77
C TRP A 711 31.28 13.13 -27.68
N SER A 712 30.29 12.46 -28.24
CA SER A 712 28.89 12.80 -28.06
C SER A 712 28.21 11.86 -27.07
N THR A 713 27.15 12.36 -26.42
CA THR A 713 26.27 11.56 -25.54
C THR A 713 25.57 10.38 -26.24
N ALA A 714 25.54 10.39 -27.58
CA ALA A 714 25.18 9.27 -28.45
C ALA A 714 26.32 8.97 -29.44
N HIS A 715 26.12 8.13 -30.46
CA HIS A 715 27.19 7.81 -31.42
C HIS A 715 27.43 8.92 -32.45
N GLN A 716 26.35 9.54 -32.92
CA GLN A 716 26.39 10.69 -33.80
C GLN A 716 26.57 11.97 -32.97
N PRO A 717 27.29 12.98 -33.50
CA PRO A 717 27.94 13.02 -34.81
C PRO A 717 29.43 12.67 -34.78
N THR A 718 30.04 12.43 -33.60
CA THR A 718 31.51 12.25 -33.51
C THR A 718 31.99 10.92 -34.09
N LEU A 719 31.10 9.93 -34.22
CA LEU A 719 31.40 8.58 -34.67
C LEU A 719 32.45 7.87 -33.78
N THR A 720 32.66 8.37 -32.57
CA THR A 720 33.61 7.81 -31.61
C THR A 720 33.05 6.48 -31.09
N PRO A 721 33.81 5.38 -31.17
CA PRO A 721 33.42 4.12 -30.53
C PRO A 721 33.50 4.28 -29.01
N ALA A 722 32.41 3.95 -28.30
CA ALA A 722 32.40 3.87 -26.84
C ALA A 722 32.90 2.51 -26.37
N ASP A 723 33.35 2.45 -25.11
CA ASP A 723 33.67 1.20 -24.41
C ASP A 723 32.40 0.35 -24.20
N HIS A 724 31.27 1.02 -23.98
CA HIS A 724 29.95 0.42 -23.89
C HIS A 724 28.90 1.33 -24.53
N TYR A 725 27.98 0.77 -25.30
CA TYR A 725 26.91 1.51 -25.98
C TYR A 725 25.61 0.72 -25.94
N GLU A 726 24.53 1.38 -25.51
CA GLU A 726 23.16 0.89 -25.62
C GLU A 726 22.24 2.03 -26.05
N ALA A 727 21.42 1.79 -27.06
CA ALA A 727 20.24 2.59 -27.37
C ALA A 727 19.00 1.77 -26.99
N ILE A 728 18.17 2.30 -26.10
CA ILE A 728 17.01 1.62 -25.54
C ILE A 728 15.76 2.39 -25.95
N PHE A 729 14.90 1.77 -26.74
CA PHE A 729 13.63 2.34 -27.15
C PHE A 729 12.49 1.67 -26.40
N SER A 730 11.71 2.50 -25.72
CA SER A 730 10.61 2.08 -24.85
C SER A 730 9.41 3.01 -25.01
N GLU A 731 8.33 2.66 -24.32
CA GLU A 731 7.05 3.37 -24.28
C GLU A 731 7.18 4.91 -24.17
N GLY A 732 7.10 5.69 -25.27
CA GLY A 732 7.14 7.16 -25.18
C GLY A 732 8.49 7.74 -24.73
N ARG A 733 9.58 6.97 -24.80
CA ARG A 733 10.93 7.36 -24.38
C ARG A 733 12.01 6.76 -25.26
N ALA A 734 13.12 7.48 -25.41
CA ALA A 734 14.38 6.93 -25.94
C ALA A 734 15.52 7.17 -24.95
N GLU A 735 16.30 6.14 -24.66
CA GLU A 735 17.45 6.21 -23.75
C GLU A 735 18.74 5.86 -24.51
N PHE A 736 19.84 6.51 -24.14
CA PHE A 736 21.18 6.05 -24.54
C PHE A 736 22.08 5.94 -23.32
N ARG A 737 22.78 4.82 -23.21
CA ARG A 737 23.81 4.57 -22.19
C ARG A 737 25.15 4.40 -22.87
N ARG A 738 26.13 5.17 -22.42
CA ARG A 738 27.48 5.16 -22.96
C ARG A 738 28.51 5.20 -21.86
N ARG A 739 29.64 4.52 -22.10
CA ARG A 739 30.86 4.69 -21.32
C ARG A 739 32.01 5.10 -22.23
N ASP A 740 32.62 6.23 -21.91
CA ASP A 740 33.74 6.80 -22.65
C ASP A 740 34.74 7.38 -21.64
N HIS A 741 36.01 6.92 -21.64
CA HIS A 741 37.10 7.49 -20.85
C HIS A 741 36.84 7.65 -19.34
N ASP A 742 36.31 6.60 -18.68
CA ASP A 742 35.90 6.58 -17.26
C ASP A 742 34.73 7.53 -16.93
N PHE A 743 33.96 7.97 -17.92
CA PHE A 743 32.67 8.62 -17.72
C PHE A 743 31.52 7.72 -18.12
N ASP A 744 30.55 7.55 -17.22
CA ASP A 744 29.28 6.90 -17.50
C ASP A 744 28.25 7.98 -17.84
N THR A 745 27.66 7.90 -19.03
CA THR A 745 26.73 8.90 -19.57
C THR A 745 25.39 8.24 -19.88
N HIS A 746 24.32 8.79 -19.32
CA HIS A 746 22.95 8.36 -19.56
C HIS A 746 22.12 9.53 -20.06
N ILE A 747 21.46 9.38 -21.20
CA ILE A 747 20.53 10.38 -21.74
C ILE A 747 19.13 9.80 -21.89
N ASP A 748 18.13 10.57 -21.45
CA ASP A 748 16.71 10.26 -21.57
C ASP A 748 16.00 11.33 -22.41
N ILE A 749 15.27 10.91 -23.44
CA ILE A 749 14.57 11.79 -24.38
C ILE A 749 13.07 11.51 -24.31
N VAL A 750 12.29 12.56 -24.05
CA VAL A 750 10.82 12.53 -24.01
C VAL A 750 10.21 13.79 -24.65
N VAL A 751 8.96 13.69 -25.09
CA VAL A 751 8.15 14.84 -25.54
C VAL A 751 7.07 15.11 -24.49
N SER A 752 6.89 16.37 -24.11
CA SER A 752 5.91 16.73 -23.07
C SER A 752 4.47 16.55 -23.55
N PRO A 753 3.63 15.80 -22.84
CA PRO A 753 2.21 15.70 -23.18
C PRO A 753 1.43 16.99 -23.00
N GLU A 754 1.93 17.92 -22.17
CA GLU A 754 1.22 19.14 -21.79
C GLU A 754 1.63 20.36 -22.64
N ASP A 755 2.87 20.39 -23.14
CA ASP A 755 3.44 21.55 -23.82
C ASP A 755 4.29 21.12 -25.03
N ASP A 756 4.42 21.99 -26.03
CA ASP A 756 5.13 21.70 -27.29
C ASP A 756 6.66 21.79 -27.13
N ILE A 757 7.20 20.88 -26.33
CA ILE A 757 8.61 20.77 -25.98
C ILE A 757 9.13 19.33 -26.09
N GLU A 758 10.41 19.19 -26.42
CA GLU A 758 11.21 18.00 -26.11
C GLU A 758 12.14 18.28 -24.94
N LEU A 759 12.33 17.27 -24.10
CA LEU A 759 13.24 17.32 -22.97
C LEU A 759 14.24 16.17 -23.08
N ARG A 760 15.53 16.53 -23.05
CA ARG A 760 16.66 15.60 -23.07
C ARG A 760 17.45 15.75 -21.78
N ARG A 761 17.33 14.79 -20.88
CA ARG A 761 18.06 14.78 -19.61
C ARG A 761 19.34 14.00 -19.76
N VAL A 762 20.47 14.62 -19.48
CA VAL A 762 21.79 14.00 -19.54
C VAL A 762 22.35 13.90 -18.12
N ARG A 763 22.66 12.67 -17.70
CA ARG A 763 23.40 12.37 -16.47
C ARG A 763 24.81 11.93 -16.84
N ILE A 764 25.81 12.55 -16.22
CA ILE A 764 27.22 12.24 -16.44
C ILE A 764 27.84 11.93 -15.08
N THR A 765 28.45 10.75 -14.94
CA THR A 765 29.14 10.31 -13.72
C THR A 765 30.64 10.19 -14.00
N ASN A 766 31.46 10.73 -13.10
CA ASN A 766 32.91 10.54 -13.12
C ASN A 766 33.27 9.27 -12.35
N ASP A 767 33.51 8.16 -13.04
CA ASP A 767 33.91 6.89 -12.43
C ASP A 767 35.42 6.85 -12.13
N SER A 768 36.18 7.89 -12.50
CA SER A 768 37.60 7.97 -12.24
C SER A 768 37.90 8.40 -10.79
N PRO A 769 39.02 7.94 -10.19
CA PRO A 769 39.42 8.33 -8.83
C PRO A 769 40.00 9.75 -8.76
N LEU A 770 40.01 10.48 -9.87
CA LEU A 770 40.55 11.84 -9.97
C LEU A 770 39.42 12.83 -10.19
N ARG A 771 39.60 14.04 -9.65
CA ARG A 771 38.75 15.18 -10.00
C ARG A 771 38.94 15.51 -11.48
N ARG A 772 37.84 15.64 -12.22
CA ARG A 772 37.84 15.94 -13.67
C ARG A 772 37.00 17.17 -13.98
N THR A 773 37.40 17.91 -14.99
CA THR A 773 36.63 19.05 -15.51
C THR A 773 36.25 18.76 -16.95
N ILE A 774 34.96 18.84 -17.24
CA ILE A 774 34.39 18.59 -18.56
C ILE A 774 33.71 19.84 -19.11
N GLU A 775 33.67 19.97 -20.42
CA GLU A 775 32.82 20.91 -21.14
C GLU A 775 31.67 20.16 -21.78
N VAL A 776 30.44 20.50 -21.41
CA VAL A 776 29.23 19.95 -22.03
C VAL A 776 28.68 21.01 -22.97
N THR A 777 28.56 20.69 -24.26
CA THR A 777 28.12 21.64 -25.29
C THR A 777 26.96 21.08 -26.09
N SER A 778 25.80 21.74 -26.04
CA SER A 778 24.66 21.41 -26.89
C SER A 778 24.85 21.95 -28.32
N TYR A 779 24.17 21.36 -29.29
CA TYR A 779 24.12 21.87 -30.66
C TYR A 779 22.81 21.44 -31.36
N ALA A 780 22.15 22.38 -32.03
CA ALA A 780 21.07 22.08 -32.99
C ALA A 780 21.00 23.16 -34.08
N GLU A 781 20.66 22.75 -35.31
CA GLU A 781 20.46 23.66 -36.45
C GLU A 781 19.01 24.14 -36.53
N VAL A 782 18.78 25.46 -36.53
CA VAL A 782 17.44 26.07 -36.44
C VAL A 782 16.82 26.27 -37.83
N VAL A 783 15.51 26.01 -37.96
CA VAL A 783 14.76 26.18 -39.22
C VAL A 783 13.57 27.13 -39.10
N LEU A 784 12.57 26.80 -38.27
CA LEU A 784 11.32 27.57 -38.08
C LEU A 784 10.56 27.87 -39.38
N ALA A 785 10.52 26.90 -40.28
CA ALA A 785 9.81 26.96 -41.55
C ALA A 785 9.28 25.56 -41.91
N SER A 786 8.38 25.48 -42.89
CA SER A 786 7.95 24.16 -43.40
C SER A 786 9.13 23.38 -43.97
N PRO A 787 9.23 22.05 -43.76
CA PRO A 787 10.32 21.23 -44.30
C PRO A 787 10.56 21.45 -45.80
N ALA A 788 9.49 21.47 -46.61
CA ALA A 788 9.60 21.69 -48.05
C ALA A 788 10.25 23.04 -48.42
N SER A 789 9.95 24.11 -47.67
CA SER A 789 10.54 25.43 -47.89
C SER A 789 12.02 25.46 -47.53
N ASP A 790 12.43 24.76 -46.47
CA ASP A 790 13.86 24.67 -46.08
C ASP A 790 14.64 23.86 -47.12
N THR A 791 14.09 22.74 -47.61
CA THR A 791 14.74 21.90 -48.63
C THR A 791 14.93 22.64 -49.96
N LEU A 792 13.93 23.42 -50.41
CA LEU A 792 14.00 24.14 -51.70
C LEU A 792 15.04 25.28 -51.69
N HIS A 793 15.12 26.03 -50.60
CA HIS A 793 15.96 27.23 -50.52
C HIS A 793 16.67 27.39 -49.15
N PRO A 794 17.52 26.44 -48.73
CA PRO A 794 18.08 26.42 -47.37
C PRO A 794 18.94 27.66 -47.08
N ALA A 795 19.83 28.04 -48.00
CA ALA A 795 20.68 29.22 -47.85
C ALA A 795 19.88 30.52 -47.68
N PHE A 796 18.75 30.64 -48.39
CA PHE A 796 17.87 31.81 -48.28
C PHE A 796 16.99 31.74 -47.03
N SER A 797 16.54 30.54 -46.63
CA SER A 797 15.70 30.32 -45.45
C SER A 797 16.39 30.81 -44.17
N LYS A 798 17.68 30.48 -44.03
CA LYS A 798 18.54 30.84 -42.88
C LYS A 798 18.60 32.34 -42.59
N LEU A 799 18.63 33.18 -43.63
CA LEU A 799 18.75 34.65 -43.50
C LEU A 799 17.60 35.31 -42.73
N PHE A 800 16.48 34.61 -42.55
CA PHE A 800 15.30 35.17 -41.88
C PHE A 800 15.23 34.83 -40.39
N VAL A 801 16.06 33.92 -39.89
CA VAL A 801 16.08 33.57 -38.47
C VAL A 801 16.86 34.63 -37.70
N GLN A 802 16.37 34.98 -36.51
CA GLN A 802 17.02 35.85 -35.56
C GLN A 802 17.15 35.14 -34.22
N THR A 803 18.30 35.31 -33.58
CA THR A 803 18.60 34.72 -32.28
C THR A 803 18.70 35.79 -31.19
N GLU A 804 18.29 35.44 -29.98
CA GLU A 804 18.38 36.27 -28.78
C GLU A 804 18.88 35.40 -27.62
N ILE A 805 19.88 35.86 -26.88
CA ILE A 805 20.34 35.17 -25.66
C ILE A 805 19.66 35.80 -24.45
N ILE A 806 19.12 34.96 -23.57
CA ILE A 806 18.52 35.35 -22.29
C ILE A 806 19.44 34.85 -21.17
N ASP A 807 20.51 35.59 -20.89
CA ASP A 807 21.55 35.19 -19.91
C ASP A 807 20.99 34.77 -18.54
N PRO A 808 20.03 35.50 -17.92
CA PRO A 808 19.52 35.12 -16.60
C PRO A 808 18.82 33.76 -16.59
N LEU A 809 18.28 33.34 -17.74
CA LEU A 809 17.56 32.08 -17.91
C LEU A 809 18.40 31.00 -18.61
N GLN A 810 19.64 31.29 -18.99
CA GLN A 810 20.54 30.35 -19.67
C GLN A 810 19.91 29.73 -20.93
N ALA A 811 19.24 30.56 -21.74
CA ALA A 811 18.48 30.12 -22.88
C ALA A 811 18.74 30.97 -24.14
N ILE A 812 18.59 30.36 -25.30
CA ILE A 812 18.59 31.03 -26.61
C ILE A 812 17.17 31.00 -27.16
N LEU A 813 16.61 32.16 -27.49
CA LEU A 813 15.37 32.29 -28.25
C LEU A 813 15.68 32.46 -29.74
N CYS A 814 14.84 31.89 -30.58
CA CYS A 814 14.92 32.00 -32.03
C CYS A 814 13.54 32.34 -32.58
N THR A 815 13.47 33.32 -33.48
CA THR A 815 12.27 33.59 -34.26
C THR A 815 12.63 33.86 -35.70
N ARG A 816 11.61 33.97 -36.54
CA ARG A 816 11.76 34.19 -37.97
C ARG A 816 11.13 35.53 -38.35
N ARG A 817 11.84 36.35 -39.10
CA ARG A 817 11.32 37.63 -39.60
C ARG A 817 10.16 37.39 -40.58
N PRO A 818 8.96 37.95 -40.31
CA PRO A 818 7.82 37.85 -41.23
C PRO A 818 8.17 38.44 -42.60
N ARG A 819 7.74 37.78 -43.67
CA ARG A 819 7.88 38.25 -45.06
C ARG A 819 6.64 39.01 -45.53
N ALA A 820 5.49 38.76 -44.89
CA ALA A 820 4.24 39.48 -45.12
C ALA A 820 3.66 40.02 -43.80
N ILE A 821 2.83 41.07 -43.89
CA ILE A 821 2.21 41.74 -42.73
C ILE A 821 1.35 40.79 -41.88
N HIS A 822 0.85 39.71 -42.48
CA HIS A 822 -0.03 38.72 -41.83
C HIS A 822 0.67 37.37 -41.57
N GLU A 823 1.99 37.26 -41.79
CA GLU A 823 2.73 36.03 -41.51
C GLU A 823 3.07 35.97 -40.01
N HIS A 824 2.48 35.00 -39.32
CA HIS A 824 2.79 34.71 -37.91
C HIS A 824 3.96 33.76 -37.83
N SER A 825 5.06 34.22 -37.25
CA SER A 825 6.26 33.41 -37.02
C SER A 825 6.30 32.91 -35.56
N PRO A 826 6.43 31.60 -35.34
CA PRO A 826 6.59 31.07 -33.99
C PRO A 826 7.94 31.44 -33.38
N TRP A 827 8.05 31.24 -32.07
CA TRP A 827 9.24 31.43 -31.26
C TRP A 827 9.72 30.09 -30.72
N MET A 828 10.93 29.70 -31.08
CA MET A 828 11.63 28.55 -30.51
C MET A 828 12.53 29.00 -29.37
N PHE A 829 12.71 28.12 -28.39
CA PHE A 829 13.72 28.28 -27.37
C PHE A 829 14.58 27.03 -27.23
N HIS A 830 15.82 27.24 -26.79
CA HIS A 830 16.75 26.19 -26.37
C HIS A 830 17.32 26.56 -25.01
N LEU A 831 17.02 25.75 -24.00
CA LEU A 831 17.45 25.90 -22.61
C LEU A 831 18.41 24.77 -22.26
N MET A 832 19.46 25.07 -21.51
CA MET A 832 20.33 24.08 -20.89
C MET A 832 20.46 24.39 -19.40
N ALA A 833 19.77 23.62 -18.55
CA ALA A 833 19.76 23.81 -17.10
C ALA A 833 20.63 22.75 -16.41
N VAL A 834 21.59 23.17 -15.59
CA VAL A 834 22.43 22.28 -14.78
C VAL A 834 21.89 22.27 -13.35
N HIS A 835 21.51 21.10 -12.85
CA HIS A 835 20.84 20.96 -11.54
C HIS A 835 21.79 20.65 -10.39
N GLU A 836 22.93 20.02 -10.68
CA GLU A 836 23.89 19.50 -9.70
C GLU A 836 25.32 19.76 -10.18
N GLY A 837 26.25 20.10 -9.28
CA GLY A 837 27.66 20.33 -9.60
C GLY A 837 28.06 21.81 -9.85
N ASP A 838 29.35 22.09 -9.69
CA ASP A 838 29.92 23.41 -9.88
C ASP A 838 30.00 23.74 -11.39
N SER A 839 29.00 24.47 -11.88
CA SER A 839 28.93 24.95 -13.26
C SER A 839 29.47 26.37 -13.39
N SER A 840 30.34 26.60 -14.38
CA SER A 840 30.90 27.92 -14.69
C SER A 840 31.15 28.07 -16.20
N GLY A 841 31.60 29.27 -16.61
CA GLY A 841 32.09 29.49 -17.98
C GLY A 841 31.03 29.35 -19.07
N ILE A 842 29.78 29.71 -18.76
CA ILE A 842 28.66 29.61 -19.70
C ILE A 842 28.92 30.51 -20.89
N SER A 843 28.81 29.95 -22.10
CA SER A 843 28.93 30.69 -23.34
C SER A 843 28.04 30.09 -24.42
N TYR A 844 27.72 30.88 -25.43
CA TYR A 844 26.72 30.58 -26.44
C TYR A 844 27.31 30.74 -27.85
N GLU A 845 26.89 29.90 -28.78
CA GLU A 845 27.15 30.09 -30.20
C GLU A 845 25.83 30.03 -30.97
N THR A 846 25.63 31.01 -31.85
CA THR A 846 24.45 31.08 -32.70
C THR A 846 24.76 31.03 -34.19
N ASP A 847 26.04 31.10 -34.58
CA ASP A 847 26.48 30.95 -35.98
C ASP A 847 27.19 29.60 -36.22
N ARG A 848 26.62 28.79 -37.10
CA ARG A 848 27.16 27.49 -37.51
C ARG A 848 28.57 27.57 -38.08
N ALA A 849 28.89 28.62 -38.82
CA ALA A 849 30.20 28.78 -39.42
C ALA A 849 31.29 28.99 -38.36
N GLN A 850 30.97 29.65 -37.25
CA GLN A 850 31.86 29.81 -36.10
C GLN A 850 31.97 28.51 -35.29
N PHE A 851 30.85 27.82 -35.07
CA PHE A 851 30.86 26.56 -34.32
C PHE A 851 31.66 25.46 -35.02
N ILE A 852 31.36 25.21 -36.31
CA ILE A 852 32.03 24.17 -37.08
C ILE A 852 33.42 24.63 -37.49
N GLY A 853 33.58 25.87 -37.96
CA GLY A 853 34.84 26.38 -38.50
C GLY A 853 35.13 25.91 -39.92
N ARG A 854 36.01 26.64 -40.60
CA ARG A 854 36.35 26.39 -42.01
C ARG A 854 37.08 25.05 -42.18
N GLY A 855 36.55 24.16 -43.04
CA GLY A 855 37.17 22.87 -43.37
C GLY A 855 36.83 21.73 -42.42
N ASN A 856 36.09 22.02 -41.35
CA ASN A 856 35.66 21.03 -40.35
C ASN A 856 34.22 20.57 -40.62
N THR A 857 33.76 19.61 -39.82
CA THR A 857 32.39 19.07 -39.86
C THR A 857 31.85 18.90 -38.43
N LEU A 858 30.61 18.43 -38.27
CA LEU A 858 30.06 18.09 -36.96
C LEU A 858 30.76 16.90 -36.28
N VAL A 859 31.52 16.10 -37.04
CA VAL A 859 32.37 15.03 -36.50
C VAL A 859 33.50 15.61 -35.65
N ALA A 860 34.08 16.72 -36.10
CA ALA A 860 35.19 17.40 -35.44
C ALA A 860 35.05 18.93 -35.58
N PRO A 861 34.09 19.56 -34.87
CA PRO A 861 33.83 20.98 -35.02
C PRO A 861 34.92 21.81 -34.31
N HIS A 862 35.21 23.00 -34.85
CA HIS A 862 36.20 23.91 -34.29
C HIS A 862 35.92 24.22 -32.82
N ALA A 863 34.64 24.37 -32.45
CA ALA A 863 34.21 24.59 -31.08
C ALA A 863 34.74 23.53 -30.10
N MET A 864 34.89 22.26 -30.49
CA MET A 864 35.40 21.20 -29.60
C MET A 864 36.94 21.17 -29.52
N THR A 865 37.63 21.89 -30.40
CA THR A 865 39.10 21.97 -30.40
C THR A 865 39.62 23.27 -29.79
N ALA A 866 38.91 24.39 -29.99
CA ALA A 866 39.25 25.69 -29.43
C ALA A 866 39.13 25.70 -27.90
N THR A 867 40.05 26.39 -27.22
CA THR A 867 40.05 26.54 -25.75
C THR A 867 39.32 27.80 -25.27
N ASP A 868 38.94 28.66 -26.21
CA ASP A 868 38.26 29.92 -25.94
C ASP A 868 36.76 29.72 -25.68
N HIS A 869 36.13 30.70 -25.03
CA HIS A 869 34.67 30.75 -24.90
C HIS A 869 34.00 30.85 -26.28
N LEU A 870 32.76 30.36 -26.38
CA LEU A 870 31.93 30.59 -27.57
C LEU A 870 31.68 32.10 -27.77
N SER A 871 31.39 32.52 -29.00
CA SER A 871 31.42 33.94 -29.39
C SER A 871 30.37 34.83 -28.70
N ASN A 872 29.30 34.23 -28.14
CA ASN A 872 28.12 34.91 -27.62
C ASN A 872 27.46 35.84 -28.65
N SER A 873 27.62 35.53 -29.94
CA SER A 873 26.99 36.29 -31.03
C SER A 873 25.48 36.11 -31.02
N VAL A 874 24.73 37.18 -31.32
CA VAL A 874 23.25 37.19 -31.38
C VAL A 874 22.73 38.03 -32.54
N GLY A 875 21.45 37.88 -32.87
CA GLY A 875 20.75 38.67 -33.86
C GLY A 875 20.58 37.94 -35.19
N ALA A 876 20.77 38.65 -36.31
CA ALA A 876 20.60 38.09 -37.65
C ALA A 876 21.92 37.44 -38.13
N VAL A 877 22.17 36.22 -37.67
CA VAL A 877 23.31 35.39 -38.08
C VAL A 877 23.08 34.74 -39.45
N LEU A 878 24.17 34.40 -40.16
CA LEU A 878 24.09 33.87 -41.53
C LEU A 878 23.64 32.41 -41.59
N ASP A 879 24.04 31.59 -40.62
CA ASP A 879 23.70 30.17 -40.53
C ASP A 879 23.30 29.83 -39.08
N PRO A 880 22.03 30.00 -38.71
CA PRO A 880 21.56 29.98 -37.32
C PRO A 880 21.62 28.59 -36.68
N ILE A 881 22.23 28.53 -35.50
CA ILE A 881 22.23 27.37 -34.59
C ILE A 881 21.87 27.80 -33.17
N VAL A 882 21.63 26.82 -32.31
CA VAL A 882 21.61 27.00 -30.86
C VAL A 882 22.65 26.08 -30.24
N ALA A 883 23.63 26.67 -29.56
CA ALA A 883 24.65 25.94 -28.82
C ALA A 883 24.95 26.65 -27.49
N ILE A 884 24.85 25.91 -26.40
CA ILE A 884 25.16 26.37 -25.04
C ILE A 884 26.28 25.47 -24.52
N ARG A 885 27.33 26.09 -23.98
CA ARG A 885 28.43 25.38 -23.32
C ARG A 885 28.44 25.67 -21.83
N HIS A 886 28.56 24.62 -21.04
CA HIS A 886 28.86 24.68 -19.61
C HIS A 886 30.21 24.01 -19.33
N ARG A 887 31.02 24.61 -18.45
CA ARG A 887 32.18 23.94 -17.88
C ARG A 887 31.83 23.45 -16.48
N ILE A 888 31.94 22.15 -16.24
CA ILE A 888 31.50 21.47 -15.03
C ILE A 888 32.68 20.71 -14.44
N THR A 889 32.88 20.83 -13.13
CA THR A 889 33.90 20.07 -12.42
C THR A 889 33.26 19.00 -11.55
N LEU A 890 33.66 17.75 -11.74
CA LEU A 890 33.17 16.58 -11.03
C LEU A 890 34.27 16.03 -10.12
N GLU A 891 33.93 15.84 -8.85
CA GLU A 891 34.75 15.07 -7.92
C GLU A 891 34.71 13.58 -8.30
N PRO A 892 35.63 12.75 -7.77
CA PRO A 892 35.56 11.30 -7.94
C PRO A 892 34.20 10.74 -7.52
N GLU A 893 33.63 9.82 -8.30
CA GLU A 893 32.32 9.18 -8.08
C GLU A 893 31.11 10.14 -8.05
N ALA A 894 31.31 11.41 -8.39
CA ALA A 894 30.23 12.40 -8.45
C ALA A 894 29.51 12.38 -9.81
N SER A 895 28.20 12.63 -9.79
CA SER A 895 27.39 12.81 -10.98
C SER A 895 26.87 14.23 -11.12
N VAL A 896 26.65 14.66 -12.36
CA VAL A 896 25.87 15.85 -12.70
C VAL A 896 24.67 15.46 -13.55
N THR A 897 23.53 16.08 -13.28
CA THR A 897 22.35 16.01 -14.15
C THR A 897 22.10 17.37 -14.79
N LEU A 898 21.90 17.39 -16.11
CA LEU A 898 21.53 18.58 -16.87
C LEU A 898 20.35 18.28 -17.80
N ASP A 899 19.46 19.26 -17.95
CA ASP A 899 18.28 19.18 -18.82
C ASP A 899 18.47 20.11 -20.01
N MET A 900 18.41 19.53 -21.21
CA MET A 900 18.36 20.26 -22.48
C MET A 900 16.91 20.27 -22.97
N VAL A 901 16.31 21.46 -23.05
CA VAL A 901 14.91 21.62 -23.43
C VAL A 901 14.84 22.44 -24.71
N ILE A 902 14.23 21.87 -25.75
CA ILE A 902 13.89 22.58 -26.97
C ILE A 902 12.38 22.65 -27.05
N GLY A 903 11.86 23.84 -27.29
CA GLY A 903 10.42 24.04 -27.40
C GLY A 903 10.05 25.15 -28.35
N ILE A 904 8.77 25.22 -28.67
CA ILE A 904 8.21 26.22 -29.58
C ILE A 904 6.89 26.75 -29.04
N ALA A 905 6.65 28.06 -29.21
CA ALA A 905 5.41 28.71 -28.82
C ALA A 905 5.05 29.81 -29.85
N ASP A 906 3.81 30.30 -29.80
CA ASP A 906 3.33 31.30 -30.75
C ASP A 906 3.88 32.71 -30.50
N THR A 907 4.28 33.01 -29.25
CA THR A 907 4.78 34.33 -28.84
C THR A 907 6.07 34.22 -28.04
N ARG A 908 6.85 35.31 -28.05
CA ARG A 908 8.09 35.44 -27.26
C ARG A 908 7.82 35.24 -25.77
N GLU A 909 6.73 35.82 -25.27
CA GLU A 909 6.34 35.74 -23.87
C GLU A 909 5.99 34.30 -23.46
N ALA A 910 5.31 33.55 -24.34
CA ALA A 910 4.99 32.15 -24.09
C ALA A 910 6.25 31.28 -24.06
N SER A 911 7.21 31.50 -24.98
CA SER A 911 8.51 30.81 -24.94
C SER A 911 9.26 31.09 -23.65
N LEU A 912 9.27 32.35 -23.17
CA LEU A 912 9.90 32.71 -21.90
C LEU A 912 9.23 32.02 -20.70
N GLN A 913 7.90 31.93 -20.68
CA GLN A 913 7.19 31.21 -19.63
C GLN A 913 7.55 29.72 -19.62
N LEU A 914 7.69 29.08 -20.79
CA LEU A 914 8.11 27.68 -20.88
C LEU A 914 9.58 27.50 -20.43
N VAL A 915 10.46 28.44 -20.78
CA VAL A 915 11.85 28.44 -20.29
C VAL A 915 11.88 28.52 -18.76
N GLU A 916 11.13 29.44 -18.15
CA GLU A 916 11.04 29.55 -16.69
C GLU A 916 10.44 28.30 -16.05
N LYS A 917 9.36 27.76 -16.64
CA LYS A 917 8.68 26.54 -16.20
C LYS A 917 9.65 25.35 -16.14
N TYR A 918 10.38 25.10 -17.22
CA TYR A 918 11.21 23.89 -17.35
C TYR A 918 12.64 24.04 -16.83
N ARG A 919 13.02 25.23 -16.38
CA ARG A 919 14.22 25.42 -15.56
C ARG A 919 14.03 24.86 -14.14
N ASP A 920 12.79 24.81 -13.64
CA ASP A 920 12.48 24.14 -12.38
C ASP A 920 12.55 22.61 -12.56
N ARG A 921 13.48 21.98 -11.84
CA ARG A 921 13.71 20.53 -11.86
C ARG A 921 12.44 19.71 -11.63
N ARG A 922 11.55 20.14 -10.72
CA ARG A 922 10.34 19.37 -10.39
C ARG A 922 9.34 19.34 -11.55
N LEU A 923 9.25 20.43 -12.29
CA LEU A 923 8.38 20.51 -13.47
C LEU A 923 8.97 19.76 -14.65
N ALA A 924 10.29 19.74 -14.78
CA ALA A 924 11.00 18.88 -15.72
C ALA A 924 10.79 17.38 -15.41
N ASP A 925 10.88 16.97 -14.12
CA ASP A 925 10.67 15.58 -13.69
C ASP A 925 9.28 15.06 -14.08
N ARG A 926 8.24 15.88 -13.89
CA ARG A 926 6.85 15.55 -14.26
C ARG A 926 6.68 15.19 -15.74
N VAL A 927 7.51 15.74 -16.63
CA VAL A 927 7.44 15.43 -18.07
C VAL A 927 7.69 13.95 -18.33
N PHE A 928 8.66 13.35 -17.63
CA PHE A 928 9.00 11.94 -17.78
C PHE A 928 7.86 11.02 -17.31
N ASP A 929 7.25 11.34 -16.17
CA ASP A 929 6.13 10.57 -15.62
C ASP A 929 4.90 10.60 -16.53
N LEU A 930 4.62 11.78 -17.11
CA LEU A 930 3.47 11.98 -17.98
C LEU A 930 3.67 11.38 -19.37
N ALA A 931 4.87 11.47 -19.96
CA ALA A 931 5.15 10.98 -21.32
C ALA A 931 4.82 9.49 -21.47
N TRP A 932 5.25 8.67 -20.50
CA TRP A 932 4.92 7.25 -20.44
C TRP A 932 3.40 7.02 -20.36
N THR A 933 2.74 7.74 -19.45
CA THR A 933 1.30 7.62 -19.22
C THR A 933 0.48 8.00 -20.45
N HIS A 934 0.91 9.05 -21.16
CA HIS A 934 0.26 9.57 -22.37
C HIS A 934 0.36 8.60 -23.54
N SER A 935 1.55 8.03 -23.81
CA SER A 935 1.73 7.09 -24.93
C SER A 935 0.80 5.87 -24.80
N GLN A 936 0.68 5.34 -23.59
CA GLN A 936 -0.22 4.22 -23.27
C GLN A 936 -1.69 4.55 -23.50
N VAL A 937 -2.09 5.81 -23.23
CA VAL A 937 -3.46 6.27 -23.48
C VAL A 937 -3.72 6.41 -24.99
N VAL A 938 -2.75 6.91 -25.75
CA VAL A 938 -2.88 7.08 -27.21
C VAL A 938 -3.01 5.74 -27.91
N LEU A 939 -2.18 4.74 -27.58
CA LEU A 939 -2.30 3.38 -28.14
C LEU A 939 -3.68 2.77 -27.89
N ARG A 940 -4.21 2.96 -26.67
CA ARG A 940 -5.56 2.53 -26.31
C ARG A 940 -6.66 3.26 -27.09
N GLN A 941 -6.51 4.56 -27.32
CA GLN A 941 -7.47 5.34 -28.12
C GLN A 941 -7.47 4.94 -29.60
N LEU A 942 -6.29 4.61 -30.13
CA LEU A 942 -6.12 4.13 -31.50
C LEU A 942 -6.50 2.66 -31.66
N ASN A 943 -6.75 1.96 -30.55
CA ASN A 943 -6.99 0.51 -30.52
C ASN A 943 -5.89 -0.25 -31.28
N ALA A 944 -4.65 0.20 -31.09
CA ALA A 944 -3.45 -0.35 -31.70
C ALA A 944 -2.53 -0.90 -30.60
N SER A 945 -1.95 -2.05 -30.85
CA SER A 945 -0.88 -2.61 -30.03
C SER A 945 0.44 -1.87 -30.27
N GLU A 946 1.40 -2.01 -29.35
CA GLU A 946 2.77 -1.49 -29.57
C GLU A 946 3.44 -2.10 -30.80
N ALA A 947 3.07 -3.33 -31.18
CA ALA A 947 3.60 -3.97 -32.39
C ALA A 947 3.03 -3.38 -33.69
N GLU A 948 1.85 -2.76 -33.63
CA GLU A 948 1.19 -2.12 -34.78
C GLU A 948 1.61 -0.65 -34.97
N ALA A 949 2.07 0.01 -33.90
CA ALA A 949 2.57 1.38 -33.89
C ALA A 949 4.05 1.44 -34.26
#